data_AF-A0A833UE00-F1
#
_entry.id   AF-A0A833UE00-F1
#
_cell.length_a   1.000
_cell.length_b   1.000
_cell.length_c   1.000
_cell.angle_alpha   90.00
_cell.angle_beta   90.00
_cell.angle_gamma   90.00
#
_symmetry.space_group_name_H-M   'P 1'
#
loop_
_entity.id
_entity.type
_entity.pdbx_description
1 polymer ?
#
loop_
_entity_poly.entity_id
_entity_poly.type
_entity_poly.pdbx_seq_one_letter_code
_entity_poly.pdbx_strand_id
1 'polypeptide(L)'
;MSNILSIYNVSTVSRQAEISWKASHEQQLMMICSTNFQNNVQSNGIWMGDNPLAHIFPLLLLQGTLAFVACRAIYFVLQPLKQPKFVCYILGGILLGPSILGQKHVIGERLILPMENIVLETLAAIGEVYFNFLIAVKVDVSRVLSTNKKAWSIGATSFALPFSILFLLMVGCINYIGGVTRTIFCFGMSTFISTSYIPAVANALEELNLVTSEFGLLASSCAFVHSLILWSLMPVALVLTQKTHDKSIAAALSLFALALFTFFVVRPTIFWMVKKTPQGEPVREVFVVLTLVGVLVMGCLTNILGLSLSLGAVLFGCIIPEGPPLASILVEKSETFVSDILMPLWYFRVGIEMDVHSIYNWKAFVIFHCILLVAYFAKFVGVLLASLSFKIRPRHAALLGLIMNCKGAIDVMVFLRWKISKHVLDDQSFFVLVSSTLAVTAFVTPLVEIFYKPQTLHECAYNNPSNNPQGLIRAIQSTPRNSKFQIICCIHNEENVRSIITLLEASNPTEARPICVYVIQLMDILGRAVPLVIPYNKHNLRQFKWLLTSTSFSFDHIMQAFTNYSENSIGRITIHPFTIIAPYQNMHENISKLAQDNLVPLIIVPHHENQRATQGNRVASAIQVLNTNLQKHAPCTVGVLVDRHFRNSSSGHFSYDVAIIFIGGRDDREALAYAAQMSHHPNVSITVIRVISLTNKKDHDENDSEYVRMERMMDEDVYDGFKMENIGNACVVCWEIMVDHILSVVDPIRSSGRHYDLVMVGQRHFEVDNFDDKEMPAFATNDDLGVVGDIIYASFNLYGGWSSLLVLKHCGDYV
;
A
#
# COMPACT_ATOMS: atom_id res chain seq x y z
N MET A 1 -42.65 -7.68 37.59
CA MET A 1 -42.50 -9.04 37.03
C MET A 1 -43.82 -9.82 37.13
N SER A 2 -44.93 -9.27 36.64
CA SER A 2 -46.24 -9.96 36.61
C SER A 2 -47.22 -9.34 35.60
N ASN A 3 -46.76 -8.92 34.41
CA ASN A 3 -47.65 -8.34 33.37
C ASN A 3 -47.19 -8.63 31.92
N ILE A 4 -46.62 -9.82 31.66
CA ILE A 4 -46.12 -10.21 30.30
C ILE A 4 -46.73 -11.53 29.79
N LEU A 5 -47.72 -12.13 30.46
CA LEU A 5 -48.18 -13.50 30.13
C LEU A 5 -49.67 -13.64 29.71
N SER A 6 -50.27 -12.63 29.07
CA SER A 6 -51.71 -12.65 28.74
C SER A 6 -52.05 -12.39 27.27
N ILE A 7 -51.26 -12.87 26.29
CA ILE A 7 -51.68 -12.84 24.88
C ILE A 7 -51.16 -14.08 24.14
N TYR A 8 -51.73 -15.25 24.42
CA TYR A 8 -51.74 -16.39 23.49
C TYR A 8 -52.99 -17.22 23.75
N ASN A 9 -54.06 -16.95 23.01
CA ASN A 9 -55.20 -17.87 22.89
C ASN A 9 -55.43 -18.10 21.39
N VAL A 10 -54.98 -19.27 20.91
CA VAL A 10 -54.75 -19.59 19.48
C VAL A 10 -56.02 -20.09 18.76
N SER A 11 -57.17 -20.19 19.42
CA SER A 11 -58.36 -20.84 18.85
C SER A 11 -59.38 -19.91 18.16
N THR A 12 -59.27 -18.58 18.29
CA THR A 12 -60.27 -17.64 17.75
C THR A 12 -59.88 -16.97 16.44
N VAL A 13 -58.59 -17.00 16.05
CA VAL A 13 -58.08 -16.35 14.82
C VAL A 13 -58.37 -17.16 13.55
N SER A 14 -58.57 -18.48 13.66
CA SER A 14 -58.78 -19.36 12.49
C SER A 14 -60.12 -19.11 11.78
N ARG A 15 -61.18 -18.74 12.51
CA ARG A 15 -62.52 -18.56 11.95
C ARG A 15 -62.75 -17.20 11.28
N GLN A 16 -61.97 -16.18 11.66
CA GLN A 16 -62.04 -14.83 11.06
C GLN A 16 -61.16 -14.69 9.81
N ALA A 17 -60.11 -15.50 9.68
CA ALA A 17 -59.28 -15.57 8.47
C ALA A 17 -60.02 -16.20 7.28
N GLU A 18 -60.94 -17.14 7.52
CA GLU A 18 -61.69 -17.84 6.47
C GLU A 18 -62.73 -16.95 5.79
N ILE A 19 -63.32 -15.99 6.50
CA ILE A 19 -64.37 -15.10 5.97
C ILE A 19 -63.77 -13.90 5.20
N SER A 20 -62.54 -13.49 5.53
CA SER A 20 -61.79 -12.47 4.78
C SER A 20 -61.27 -12.98 3.41
N TRP A 21 -61.30 -14.29 3.17
CA TRP A 21 -60.65 -14.92 2.01
C TRP A 21 -61.45 -14.77 0.69
N LYS A 22 -62.70 -14.31 0.75
CA LYS A 22 -63.60 -14.29 -0.42
C LYS A 22 -63.73 -12.94 -1.13
N ALA A 23 -63.02 -11.88 -0.70
CA ALA A 23 -63.28 -10.51 -1.17
C ALA A 23 -62.12 -9.74 -1.83
N SER A 24 -60.93 -10.32 -2.04
CA SER A 24 -59.85 -9.61 -2.75
C SER A 24 -59.00 -10.56 -3.62
N HIS A 25 -59.44 -10.76 -4.86
CA HIS A 25 -58.57 -11.19 -5.96
C HIS A 25 -57.66 -10.03 -6.38
N GLU A 26 -56.46 -10.37 -6.90
CA GLU A 26 -55.38 -9.48 -7.41
C GLU A 26 -54.26 -9.04 -6.45
N GLN A 27 -53.71 -9.95 -5.64
CA GLN A 27 -52.31 -9.84 -5.23
C GLN A 27 -51.64 -11.22 -5.26
N GLN A 28 -50.82 -11.49 -6.28
CA GLN A 28 -49.85 -12.58 -6.25
C GLN A 28 -48.74 -12.24 -5.24
N LEU A 29 -49.03 -12.44 -3.96
CA LEU A 29 -48.03 -12.56 -2.91
C LEU A 29 -47.55 -14.02 -2.92
N MET A 30 -46.29 -14.23 -3.29
CA MET A 30 -45.62 -15.52 -3.11
C MET A 30 -45.39 -15.72 -1.59
N MET A 31 -46.40 -16.21 -0.88
CA MET A 31 -46.25 -16.65 0.51
C MET A 31 -45.47 -17.96 0.52
N ILE A 32 -44.19 -17.89 0.85
CA ILE A 32 -43.41 -19.07 1.19
C ILE A 32 -43.72 -19.46 2.64
N CYS A 33 -44.91 -20.06 2.87
CA CYS A 33 -45.20 -20.75 4.12
C CYS A 33 -44.61 -22.17 4.04
N SER A 34 -43.36 -22.34 4.46
CA SER A 34 -42.79 -23.68 4.66
C SER A 34 -42.93 -24.08 6.12
N THR A 35 -43.82 -25.04 6.38
CA THR A 35 -43.96 -25.73 7.67
C THR A 35 -42.78 -26.67 7.98
N ASN A 36 -41.75 -26.76 7.13
CA ASN A 36 -40.63 -27.71 7.23
C ASN A 36 -39.25 -27.07 7.38
N PHE A 37 -39.13 -25.79 7.77
CA PHE A 37 -37.81 -25.13 7.92
C PHE A 37 -36.87 -25.85 8.91
N GLN A 38 -37.42 -26.49 9.95
CA GLN A 38 -36.65 -27.19 10.98
C GLN A 38 -36.05 -28.53 10.52
N ASN A 39 -36.64 -29.20 9.53
CA ASN A 39 -36.22 -30.53 9.09
C ASN A 39 -35.17 -30.51 7.96
N ASN A 40 -34.88 -29.35 7.36
CA ASN A 40 -34.04 -29.24 6.15
C ASN A 40 -32.71 -28.49 6.36
N VAL A 41 -32.27 -28.27 7.61
CA VAL A 41 -31.01 -27.52 7.89
C VAL A 41 -29.77 -28.39 7.68
N GLN A 42 -29.78 -29.62 8.20
CA GLN A 42 -28.68 -30.59 8.07
C GLN A 42 -29.18 -31.85 7.38
N SER A 43 -28.33 -32.44 6.55
CA SER A 43 -28.63 -33.71 5.87
C SER A 43 -28.31 -34.89 6.76
N ASN A 44 -29.14 -35.93 6.68
CA ASN A 44 -28.88 -37.23 7.31
C ASN A 44 -27.83 -38.06 6.56
N GLY A 45 -27.37 -37.59 5.40
CA GLY A 45 -26.30 -38.19 4.61
C GLY A 45 -26.79 -39.10 3.47
N ILE A 46 -26.00 -39.17 2.39
CA ILE A 46 -26.32 -39.93 1.16
C ILE A 46 -26.59 -41.42 1.46
N TRP A 47 -25.89 -41.99 2.44
CA TRP A 47 -26.02 -43.39 2.84
C TRP A 47 -27.34 -43.71 3.56
N MET A 48 -28.07 -42.69 4.03
CA MET A 48 -29.42 -42.82 4.60
C MET A 48 -30.52 -42.57 3.56
N GLY A 49 -30.16 -42.48 2.27
CA GLY A 49 -31.10 -42.21 1.17
C GLY A 49 -31.52 -40.74 1.05
N ASP A 50 -30.84 -39.84 1.78
CA ASP A 50 -31.12 -38.41 1.80
C ASP A 50 -30.24 -37.65 0.78
N ASN A 51 -30.78 -36.63 0.12
CA ASN A 51 -30.02 -35.83 -0.83
C ASN A 51 -29.45 -34.59 -0.13
N PRO A 52 -28.11 -34.51 0.11
CA PRO A 52 -27.54 -33.40 0.87
C PRO A 52 -27.73 -32.05 0.19
N LEU A 53 -27.91 -32.02 -1.14
CA LEU A 53 -28.15 -30.80 -1.91
C LEU A 53 -29.59 -30.27 -1.79
N ALA A 54 -30.49 -31.02 -1.12
CA ALA A 54 -31.82 -30.53 -0.77
C ALA A 54 -31.83 -29.77 0.57
N HIS A 55 -30.69 -29.73 1.27
CA HIS A 55 -30.53 -29.09 2.57
C HIS A 55 -29.74 -27.79 2.46
N ILE A 56 -30.13 -26.82 3.30
CA ILE A 56 -29.64 -25.43 3.23
C ILE A 56 -28.13 -25.35 3.45
N PHE A 57 -27.59 -26.06 4.45
CA PHE A 57 -26.17 -25.91 4.83
C PHE A 57 -25.20 -26.55 3.83
N PRO A 58 -25.37 -27.82 3.40
CA PRO A 58 -24.49 -28.42 2.40
C PRO A 58 -24.55 -27.70 1.04
N LEU A 59 -25.73 -27.23 0.64
CA LEU A 59 -25.86 -26.49 -0.62
C LEU A 59 -25.24 -25.08 -0.53
N LEU A 60 -25.35 -24.38 0.60
CA LEU A 60 -24.62 -23.12 0.82
C LEU A 60 -23.09 -23.33 0.76
N LEU A 61 -22.57 -24.40 1.37
CA LEU A 61 -21.15 -24.74 1.28
C LEU A 61 -20.74 -25.03 -0.16
N LEU A 62 -21.57 -25.76 -0.91
CA LEU A 62 -21.32 -26.03 -2.34
C LEU A 62 -21.36 -24.75 -3.18
N GLN A 63 -22.36 -23.88 -2.99
CA GLN A 63 -22.47 -22.59 -3.67
C GLN A 63 -21.27 -21.71 -3.36
N GLY A 64 -20.87 -21.61 -2.08
CA GLY A 64 -19.72 -20.82 -1.67
C GLY A 64 -18.40 -21.32 -2.25
N THR A 65 -18.19 -22.65 -2.25
CA THR A 65 -17.00 -23.27 -2.87
C THR A 65 -17.00 -23.10 -4.38
N LEU A 66 -18.12 -23.31 -5.05
CA LEU A 66 -18.24 -23.11 -6.50
C LEU A 66 -18.03 -21.64 -6.89
N ALA A 67 -18.63 -20.70 -6.14
CA ALA A 67 -18.43 -19.27 -6.33
C ALA A 67 -16.96 -18.90 -6.18
N PHE A 68 -16.30 -19.36 -5.11
CA PHE A 68 -14.87 -19.09 -4.89
C PHE A 68 -14.00 -19.63 -6.03
N VAL A 69 -14.22 -20.89 -6.44
CA VAL A 69 -13.45 -21.52 -7.52
C VAL A 69 -13.68 -20.82 -8.85
N ALA A 70 -14.92 -20.50 -9.22
CA ALA A 70 -15.23 -19.82 -10.47
C ALA A 70 -14.64 -18.40 -10.52
N CYS A 71 -14.80 -17.63 -9.43
CA CYS A 71 -14.22 -16.31 -9.28
C CYS A 71 -12.69 -16.31 -9.41
N ARG A 72 -12.01 -17.30 -8.80
CA ARG A 72 -10.55 -17.46 -8.89
C ARG A 72 -10.10 -17.92 -10.28
N ALA A 73 -10.84 -18.82 -10.92
CA ALA A 73 -10.54 -19.26 -12.29
C ALA A 73 -10.63 -18.10 -13.29
N ILE A 74 -11.68 -17.28 -13.20
CA ILE A 74 -11.84 -16.10 -14.05
C ILE A 74 -10.75 -15.07 -13.76
N TYR A 75 -10.41 -14.86 -12.49
CA TYR A 75 -9.31 -13.98 -12.12
C TYR A 75 -7.98 -14.44 -12.74
N PHE A 76 -7.68 -15.75 -12.72
CA PHE A 76 -6.47 -16.29 -13.36
C PHE A 76 -6.45 -16.08 -14.88
N VAL A 77 -7.60 -16.24 -15.54
CA VAL A 77 -7.73 -16.03 -16.99
C VAL A 77 -7.62 -14.54 -17.37
N LEU A 78 -8.15 -13.64 -16.54
CA LEU A 78 -8.14 -12.18 -16.77
C LEU A 78 -6.93 -11.48 -16.14
N GLN A 79 -6.08 -12.19 -15.40
CA GLN A 79 -4.83 -11.69 -14.85
C GLN A 79 -3.91 -11.01 -15.88
N PRO A 80 -3.70 -11.53 -17.12
CA PRO A 80 -2.88 -10.83 -18.11
C PRO A 80 -3.46 -9.48 -18.56
N LEU A 81 -4.78 -9.29 -18.42
CA LEU A 81 -5.46 -8.03 -18.71
C LEU A 81 -5.47 -7.07 -17.50
N LYS A 82 -4.84 -7.45 -16.39
CA LYS A 82 -4.70 -6.68 -15.15
C LYS A 82 -6.03 -6.12 -14.65
N GLN A 83 -7.06 -6.94 -14.78
CA GLN A 83 -8.41 -6.58 -14.32
C GLN A 83 -8.49 -6.66 -12.78
N PRO A 84 -9.18 -5.72 -12.13
CA PRO A 84 -9.31 -5.75 -10.68
C PRO A 84 -10.14 -6.95 -10.23
N LYS A 85 -9.84 -7.49 -9.05
CA LYS A 85 -10.47 -8.72 -8.51
C LYS A 85 -12.00 -8.64 -8.51
N PHE A 86 -12.57 -7.48 -8.17
CA PHE A 86 -14.02 -7.31 -8.07
C PHE A 86 -14.74 -7.49 -9.42
N VAL A 87 -14.13 -7.06 -10.53
CA VAL A 87 -14.69 -7.25 -11.89
C VAL A 87 -14.74 -8.73 -12.20
N CYS A 88 -13.66 -9.46 -11.92
CA CYS A 88 -13.58 -10.91 -12.12
C CYS A 88 -14.62 -11.66 -11.28
N TYR A 89 -14.84 -11.21 -10.04
CA TYR A 89 -15.78 -11.86 -9.12
C TYR A 89 -17.24 -11.65 -9.52
N ILE A 90 -17.62 -10.45 -9.97
CA ILE A 90 -18.97 -10.21 -10.47
C ILE A 90 -19.21 -10.98 -11.78
N LEU A 91 -18.22 -11.04 -12.68
CA LEU A 91 -18.30 -11.87 -13.89
C LEU A 91 -18.47 -13.37 -13.56
N GLY A 92 -17.81 -13.86 -12.51
CA GLY A 92 -18.01 -15.22 -12.00
C GLY A 92 -19.41 -15.48 -11.48
N GLY A 93 -19.98 -14.51 -10.76
CA GLY A 93 -21.38 -14.57 -10.35
C GLY A 93 -22.35 -14.56 -11.55
N ILE A 94 -22.10 -13.75 -12.58
CA ILE A 94 -22.93 -13.72 -13.80
C ILE A 94 -22.86 -15.07 -14.55
N LEU A 95 -21.67 -15.69 -14.61
CA LEU A 95 -21.46 -16.99 -15.26
C LEU A 95 -22.22 -18.11 -14.56
N LEU A 96 -22.17 -18.13 -13.22
CA LEU A 96 -22.87 -19.12 -12.40
C LEU A 96 -24.35 -18.80 -12.17
N GLY A 97 -24.76 -17.55 -12.42
CA GLY A 97 -26.10 -17.06 -12.24
C GLY A 97 -27.09 -17.53 -13.32
N PRO A 98 -28.34 -17.02 -13.27
CA PRO A 98 -29.41 -17.39 -14.20
C PRO A 98 -29.08 -17.07 -15.66
N SER A 99 -28.19 -16.10 -15.90
CA SER A 99 -27.78 -15.64 -17.24
C SER A 99 -27.14 -16.73 -18.11
N ILE A 100 -26.35 -17.66 -17.55
CA ILE A 100 -25.60 -18.67 -18.32
C ILE A 100 -25.86 -20.09 -17.79
N LEU A 101 -25.33 -20.45 -16.63
CA LEU A 101 -25.49 -21.82 -16.09
C LEU A 101 -26.93 -22.10 -15.64
N GLY A 102 -27.63 -21.10 -15.12
CA GLY A 102 -29.00 -21.26 -14.61
C GLY A 102 -30.07 -21.44 -15.70
N GLN A 103 -29.76 -21.22 -16.99
CA GLN A 103 -30.69 -21.48 -18.09
C GLN A 103 -31.02 -22.97 -18.26
N LYS A 104 -30.10 -23.87 -17.88
CA LYS A 104 -30.37 -25.31 -17.91
C LYS A 104 -31.31 -25.63 -16.75
N HIS A 105 -32.60 -25.86 -17.03
CA HIS A 105 -33.66 -26.15 -16.04
C HIS A 105 -33.22 -27.10 -14.91
N VAL A 106 -32.39 -28.12 -15.22
CA VAL A 106 -31.89 -29.11 -14.26
C VAL A 106 -30.87 -28.55 -13.26
N ILE A 107 -30.07 -27.56 -13.65
CA ILE A 107 -29.00 -26.98 -12.82
C ILE A 107 -29.51 -25.71 -12.12
N GLY A 108 -30.27 -24.86 -12.80
CA GLY A 108 -30.83 -23.63 -12.22
C GLY A 108 -31.77 -23.89 -11.04
N GLU A 109 -32.70 -24.84 -11.17
CA GLU A 109 -33.66 -25.18 -10.11
C GLU A 109 -33.03 -25.94 -8.93
N ARG A 110 -31.87 -26.60 -9.13
CA ARG A 110 -31.17 -27.35 -8.08
C ARG A 110 -30.05 -26.58 -7.40
N LEU A 111 -29.46 -25.59 -8.08
CA LEU A 111 -28.32 -24.83 -7.58
C LEU A 111 -28.73 -23.46 -7.00
N ILE A 112 -29.91 -22.94 -7.34
CA ILE A 112 -30.42 -21.64 -6.86
C ILE A 112 -31.82 -21.86 -6.26
N LEU A 113 -31.87 -22.45 -5.06
CA LEU A 113 -33.14 -22.66 -4.35
C LEU A 113 -33.62 -21.36 -3.66
N PRO A 114 -34.92 -21.03 -3.70
CA PRO A 114 -35.45 -19.79 -3.13
C PRO A 114 -35.18 -19.58 -1.64
N MET A 115 -35.06 -20.66 -0.86
CA MET A 115 -34.84 -20.62 0.59
C MET A 115 -33.40 -20.33 1.00
N GLU A 116 -32.45 -20.68 0.14
CA GLU A 116 -31.01 -20.54 0.39
C GLU A 116 -30.51 -19.14 0.06
N ASN A 117 -31.18 -18.48 -0.87
CA ASN A 117 -30.96 -17.06 -1.15
C ASN A 117 -31.00 -16.26 0.15
N ILE A 118 -31.91 -16.51 1.09
CA ILE A 118 -31.98 -15.75 2.35
C ILE A 118 -30.69 -15.90 3.20
N VAL A 119 -30.13 -17.11 3.28
CA VAL A 119 -28.89 -17.34 4.07
C VAL A 119 -27.67 -16.78 3.36
N LEU A 120 -27.58 -16.96 2.04
CA LEU A 120 -26.54 -16.34 1.22
C LEU A 120 -26.61 -14.81 1.28
N GLU A 121 -27.81 -14.24 1.22
CA GLU A 121 -28.06 -12.81 1.31
C GLU A 121 -27.64 -12.22 2.66
N THR A 122 -27.94 -12.92 3.76
CA THR A 122 -27.54 -12.49 5.11
C THR A 122 -26.03 -12.57 5.29
N LEU A 123 -25.38 -13.64 4.85
CA LEU A 123 -23.93 -13.79 4.91
C LEU A 123 -23.21 -12.75 4.03
N ALA A 124 -23.72 -12.51 2.82
CA ALA A 124 -23.24 -11.46 1.93
C ALA A 124 -23.39 -10.07 2.56
N ALA A 125 -24.53 -9.78 3.21
CA ALA A 125 -24.74 -8.50 3.90
C ALA A 125 -23.77 -8.31 5.08
N ILE A 126 -23.44 -9.37 5.81
CA ILE A 126 -22.40 -9.32 6.86
C ILE A 126 -21.03 -9.01 6.24
N GLY A 127 -20.70 -9.66 5.12
CA GLY A 127 -19.48 -9.36 4.35
C GLY A 127 -19.39 -7.89 3.92
N GLU A 128 -20.48 -7.36 3.36
CA GLU A 128 -20.60 -5.95 2.97
C GLU A 128 -20.32 -4.99 4.14
N VAL A 129 -20.92 -5.25 5.29
CA VAL A 129 -20.79 -4.43 6.51
C VAL A 129 -19.35 -4.40 7.00
N TYR A 130 -18.72 -5.58 7.16
CA TYR A 130 -17.35 -5.64 7.63
C TYR A 130 -16.34 -5.08 6.62
N PHE A 131 -16.58 -5.25 5.32
CA PHE A 131 -15.73 -4.68 4.29
C PHE A 131 -15.75 -3.15 4.31
N ASN A 132 -16.94 -2.55 4.37
CA ASN A 132 -17.10 -1.09 4.48
C ASN A 132 -16.51 -0.55 5.78
N PHE A 133 -16.62 -1.31 6.87
CA PHE A 133 -15.96 -0.98 8.14
C PHE A 133 -14.43 -0.96 8.02
N LEU A 134 -13.81 -2.00 7.48
CA LEU A 134 -12.34 -2.08 7.33
C LEU A 134 -11.80 -0.97 6.46
N ILE A 135 -12.51 -0.69 5.36
CA ILE A 135 -12.22 0.44 4.51
C ILE A 135 -12.26 1.75 5.30
N ALA A 136 -13.31 1.99 6.08
CA ALA A 136 -13.46 3.23 6.84
C ALA A 136 -12.34 3.40 7.89
N VAL A 137 -11.88 2.31 8.50
CA VAL A 137 -10.75 2.31 9.46
C VAL A 137 -9.41 2.63 8.79
N LYS A 138 -9.25 2.30 7.50
CA LYS A 138 -8.01 2.56 6.73
C LYS A 138 -7.87 4.00 6.25
N VAL A 139 -8.95 4.77 6.19
CA VAL A 139 -8.98 6.12 5.59
C VAL A 139 -8.47 7.16 6.58
N ASP A 140 -7.48 7.97 6.18
CA ASP A 140 -6.95 9.08 7.00
C ASP A 140 -7.77 10.36 6.92
N VAL A 141 -8.79 10.46 7.77
CA VAL A 141 -9.75 11.58 7.75
C VAL A 141 -9.04 12.89 8.12
N SER A 142 -8.07 12.84 9.04
CA SER A 142 -7.38 14.02 9.54
C SER A 142 -6.44 14.64 8.48
N ARG A 143 -5.67 13.80 7.79
CA ARG A 143 -4.78 14.26 6.71
C ARG A 143 -5.57 14.76 5.51
N VAL A 144 -6.67 14.11 5.16
CA VAL A 144 -7.52 14.54 4.06
C VAL A 144 -8.21 15.88 4.36
N LEU A 145 -8.63 16.12 5.60
CA LEU A 145 -9.17 17.42 6.02
C LEU A 145 -8.12 18.53 6.01
N SER A 146 -6.85 18.21 6.28
CA SER A 146 -5.74 19.19 6.31
C SER A 146 -5.25 19.65 4.93
N THR A 147 -5.79 19.08 3.84
CA THR A 147 -5.35 19.38 2.48
C THR A 147 -5.70 20.79 2.00
N ASN A 148 -4.88 21.33 1.10
CA ASN A 148 -4.94 22.69 0.57
C ASN A 148 -6.30 23.03 -0.09
N LYS A 149 -6.73 24.31 -0.03
CA LYS A 149 -8.01 24.80 -0.60
C LYS A 149 -8.25 24.42 -2.07
N LYS A 150 -7.18 24.15 -2.82
CA LYS A 150 -7.21 23.71 -4.22
C LYS A 150 -7.92 22.35 -4.39
N ALA A 151 -7.66 21.37 -3.51
CA ALA A 151 -8.26 20.04 -3.60
C ALA A 151 -9.78 20.10 -3.42
N TRP A 152 -10.25 20.96 -2.51
CA TRP A 152 -11.67 21.20 -2.28
C TRP A 152 -12.37 21.79 -3.50
N SER A 153 -11.73 22.76 -4.17
CA SER A 153 -12.29 23.37 -5.39
C SER A 153 -12.32 22.38 -6.57
N ILE A 154 -11.28 21.57 -6.74
CA ILE A 154 -11.25 20.51 -7.78
C ILE A 154 -12.32 19.46 -7.50
N GLY A 155 -12.44 18.99 -6.25
CA GLY A 155 -13.47 18.04 -5.82
C GLY A 155 -14.89 18.56 -6.06
N ALA A 156 -15.18 19.82 -5.71
CA ALA A 156 -16.49 20.41 -5.93
C ALA A 156 -16.82 20.59 -7.42
N THR A 157 -15.87 21.10 -8.22
CA THR A 157 -16.06 21.33 -9.66
C THR A 157 -16.23 20.01 -10.42
N SER A 158 -15.48 18.98 -10.04
CA SER A 158 -15.57 17.65 -10.63
C SER A 158 -16.87 16.92 -10.31
N PHE A 159 -17.57 17.29 -9.24
CA PHE A 159 -18.92 16.80 -8.96
C PHE A 159 -19.99 17.62 -9.71
N ALA A 160 -19.90 18.95 -9.68
CA ALA A 160 -20.94 19.84 -10.19
C ALA A 160 -21.20 19.69 -11.70
N LEU A 161 -20.14 19.51 -12.49
CA LEU A 161 -20.24 19.38 -13.95
C LEU A 161 -20.97 18.09 -14.39
N PRO A 162 -20.51 16.86 -14.03
CA PRO A 162 -21.23 15.64 -14.40
C PRO A 162 -22.63 15.59 -13.78
N PHE A 163 -22.82 16.12 -12.57
CA PHE A 163 -24.14 16.19 -11.93
C PHE A 163 -25.13 17.00 -12.77
N SER A 164 -24.73 18.20 -13.21
CA SER A 164 -25.62 19.08 -13.97
C SER A 164 -25.99 18.47 -15.33
N ILE A 165 -25.01 17.89 -16.04
CA ILE A 165 -25.23 17.26 -17.34
C ILE A 165 -26.13 16.03 -17.20
N LEU A 166 -25.81 15.15 -16.24
CA LEU A 166 -26.58 13.93 -16.03
C LEU A 166 -27.99 14.22 -15.54
N PHE A 167 -28.17 15.20 -14.65
CA PHE A 167 -29.50 15.59 -14.18
C PHE A 167 -30.37 16.12 -15.33
N LEU A 168 -29.82 16.98 -16.20
CA LEU A 168 -30.53 17.48 -17.39
C LEU A 168 -30.88 16.35 -18.37
N LEU A 169 -29.93 15.44 -18.65
CA LEU A 169 -30.15 14.30 -19.54
C LEU A 169 -31.20 13.34 -18.98
N MET A 170 -31.16 13.03 -17.67
CA MET A 170 -32.12 12.15 -17.01
C MET A 170 -33.51 12.75 -17.01
N VAL A 171 -33.66 14.05 -16.72
CA VAL A 171 -34.96 14.74 -16.80
C VAL A 171 -35.50 14.77 -18.23
N GLY A 172 -34.64 15.04 -19.23
CA GLY A 172 -35.04 15.10 -20.64
C GLY A 172 -35.41 13.74 -21.25
N CYS A 173 -34.71 12.68 -20.85
CA CYS A 173 -34.90 11.32 -21.39
C CYS A 173 -35.80 10.43 -20.52
N ILE A 174 -36.39 10.98 -19.45
CA ILE A 174 -37.13 10.19 -18.45
C ILE A 174 -38.29 9.38 -19.03
N ASN A 175 -38.90 9.85 -20.11
CA ASN A 175 -40.02 9.16 -20.75
C ASN A 175 -39.59 7.88 -21.49
N TYR A 176 -38.29 7.72 -21.73
CA TYR A 176 -37.71 6.53 -22.35
C TYR A 176 -37.16 5.52 -21.33
N ILE A 177 -37.09 5.91 -20.06
CA ILE A 177 -36.60 5.07 -18.95
C ILE A 177 -37.82 4.72 -18.09
N GLY A 178 -38.32 3.49 -18.19
CA GLY A 178 -39.47 3.05 -17.41
C GLY A 178 -39.16 2.92 -15.91
N GLY A 179 -40.16 3.18 -15.05
CA GLY A 179 -40.23 2.53 -13.73
C GLY A 179 -39.97 3.34 -12.45
N VAL A 180 -39.82 4.68 -12.42
CA VAL A 180 -39.49 5.37 -11.14
C VAL A 180 -40.13 6.75 -10.93
N THR A 181 -40.40 7.11 -9.67
CA THR A 181 -40.85 8.44 -9.23
C THR A 181 -39.92 9.57 -9.69
N ARG A 182 -40.51 10.56 -10.37
CA ARG A 182 -39.92 11.33 -11.47
C ARG A 182 -38.73 12.25 -11.14
N THR A 183 -38.61 12.75 -9.90
CA THR A 183 -37.63 13.82 -9.59
C THR A 183 -36.59 13.41 -8.56
N ILE A 184 -37.01 12.74 -7.48
CA ILE A 184 -36.10 12.31 -6.39
C ILE A 184 -35.12 11.25 -6.90
N PHE A 185 -35.57 10.34 -7.76
CA PHE A 185 -34.71 9.34 -8.38
C PHE A 185 -33.69 9.97 -9.32
N CYS A 186 -34.09 10.89 -10.20
CA CYS A 186 -33.16 11.59 -11.10
C CYS A 186 -32.08 12.35 -10.33
N PHE A 187 -32.47 13.04 -9.25
CA PHE A 187 -31.53 13.72 -8.37
C PHE A 187 -30.58 12.73 -7.67
N GLY A 188 -31.11 11.66 -7.10
CA GLY A 188 -30.33 10.60 -6.45
C GLY A 188 -29.34 9.95 -7.42
N MET A 189 -29.83 9.40 -8.53
CA MET A 189 -29.01 8.80 -9.60
C MET A 189 -27.89 9.73 -10.07
N SER A 190 -28.24 10.99 -10.36
CA SER A 190 -27.26 11.97 -10.83
C SER A 190 -26.17 12.24 -9.80
N THR A 191 -26.55 12.32 -8.52
CA THR A 191 -25.62 12.47 -7.40
C THR A 191 -24.67 11.29 -7.32
N PHE A 192 -25.18 10.06 -7.27
CA PHE A 192 -24.39 8.85 -7.05
C PHE A 192 -23.45 8.50 -8.20
N ILE A 193 -23.87 8.70 -9.45
CA ILE A 193 -23.00 8.45 -10.61
C ILE A 193 -21.86 9.48 -10.64
N SER A 194 -22.17 10.73 -10.28
CA SER A 194 -21.20 11.83 -10.28
C SER A 194 -20.15 11.71 -9.17
N THR A 195 -20.48 11.13 -8.02
CA THR A 195 -19.52 10.95 -6.91
C THR A 195 -18.51 9.82 -7.18
N SER A 196 -17.29 10.00 -6.68
CA SER A 196 -16.26 8.96 -6.52
C SER A 196 -16.10 8.64 -5.05
N TYR A 197 -16.06 7.36 -4.71
CA TYR A 197 -15.80 6.95 -3.34
C TYR A 197 -14.31 6.83 -3.08
N ILE A 198 -13.87 7.31 -1.92
CA ILE A 198 -12.48 7.21 -1.44
C ILE A 198 -11.90 5.80 -1.61
N PRO A 199 -12.61 4.70 -1.30
CA PRO A 199 -12.03 3.37 -1.31
C PRO A 199 -11.75 2.85 -2.72
N ALA A 200 -12.61 3.19 -3.69
CA ALA A 200 -12.38 2.84 -5.09
C ALA A 200 -11.14 3.58 -5.64
N VAL A 201 -11.00 4.85 -5.27
CA VAL A 201 -9.83 5.68 -5.62
C VAL A 201 -8.57 5.18 -4.91
N ALA A 202 -8.66 4.85 -3.62
CA ALA A 202 -7.54 4.37 -2.82
C ALA A 202 -7.01 3.04 -3.36
N ASN A 203 -7.89 2.08 -3.67
CA ASN A 203 -7.49 0.82 -4.29
C ASN A 203 -6.82 1.04 -5.65
N ALA A 204 -7.37 1.94 -6.47
CA ALA A 204 -6.75 2.29 -7.75
C ALA A 204 -5.37 2.95 -7.58
N LEU A 205 -5.19 3.79 -6.56
CA LEU A 205 -3.88 4.39 -6.24
C LEU A 205 -2.90 3.37 -5.66
N GLU A 206 -3.38 2.39 -4.90
CA GLU A 206 -2.58 1.31 -4.31
C GLU A 206 -2.05 0.38 -5.39
N GLU A 207 -2.89 -0.01 -6.36
CA GLU A 207 -2.47 -0.80 -7.53
C GLU A 207 -1.39 -0.09 -8.36
N LEU A 208 -1.36 1.25 -8.34
CA LEU A 208 -0.36 2.07 -9.05
C LEU A 208 0.85 2.43 -8.18
N ASN A 209 0.88 2.00 -6.92
CA ASN A 209 1.86 2.44 -5.91
C ASN A 209 1.92 3.97 -5.72
N LEU A 210 0.85 4.69 -6.07
CA LEU A 210 0.80 6.16 -6.05
C LEU A 210 0.18 6.76 -4.80
N VAL A 211 -0.23 5.95 -3.83
CA VAL A 211 -1.01 6.39 -2.65
C VAL A 211 -0.31 7.52 -1.87
N THR A 212 1.03 7.54 -1.86
CA THR A 212 1.85 8.54 -1.15
C THR A 212 2.23 9.76 -1.94
N SER A 213 2.11 9.69 -3.26
CA SER A 213 2.48 10.79 -4.12
C SER A 213 1.61 12.01 -3.79
N GLU A 214 2.13 13.22 -4.04
CA GLU A 214 1.33 14.45 -3.90
C GLU A 214 0.05 14.37 -4.75
N PHE A 215 0.13 13.62 -5.86
CA PHE A 215 -0.97 13.28 -6.73
C PHE A 215 -2.00 12.34 -6.06
N GLY A 216 -1.54 11.27 -5.40
CA GLY A 216 -2.40 10.35 -4.66
C GLY A 216 -3.12 11.00 -3.49
N LEU A 217 -2.44 11.93 -2.80
CA LEU A 217 -3.07 12.77 -1.78
C LEU A 217 -4.14 13.68 -2.39
N LEU A 218 -3.86 14.34 -3.52
CA LEU A 218 -4.83 15.18 -4.22
C LEU A 218 -6.08 14.40 -4.64
N ALA A 219 -5.89 13.21 -5.23
CA ALA A 219 -6.98 12.31 -5.65
C ALA A 219 -7.84 11.85 -4.47
N SER A 220 -7.20 11.39 -3.39
CA SER A 220 -7.89 10.96 -2.16
C SER A 220 -8.71 12.09 -1.54
N SER A 221 -8.16 13.32 -1.52
CA SER A 221 -8.88 14.48 -0.99
C SER A 221 -10.06 14.91 -1.86
N CYS A 222 -9.97 14.80 -3.19
CA CYS A 222 -11.11 15.03 -4.07
C CYS A 222 -12.23 14.00 -3.83
N ALA A 223 -11.89 12.72 -3.68
CA ALA A 223 -12.85 11.65 -3.39
C ALA A 223 -13.51 11.80 -2.00
N PHE A 224 -12.80 12.37 -1.04
CA PHE A 224 -13.37 12.69 0.27
C PHE A 224 -14.40 13.82 0.20
N VAL A 225 -14.15 14.86 -0.60
CA VAL A 225 -15.15 15.90 -0.84
C VAL A 225 -16.43 15.30 -1.44
N HIS A 226 -16.31 14.37 -2.39
CA HIS A 226 -17.46 13.64 -2.93
C HIS A 226 -18.19 12.82 -1.86
N SER A 227 -17.46 12.16 -0.97
CA SER A 227 -18.03 11.38 0.13
C SER A 227 -18.76 12.27 1.13
N LEU A 228 -18.21 13.46 1.47
CA LEU A 228 -18.88 14.45 2.31
C LEU A 228 -20.17 14.97 1.67
N ILE A 229 -20.15 15.28 0.37
CA ILE A 229 -21.34 15.69 -0.38
C ILE A 229 -22.41 14.61 -0.27
N LEU A 230 -22.05 13.35 -0.51
CA LEU A 230 -23.01 12.25 -0.46
C LEU A 230 -23.57 12.02 0.94
N TRP A 231 -22.72 11.99 1.96
CA TRP A 231 -23.16 11.83 3.35
C TRP A 231 -24.01 13.00 3.84
N SER A 232 -23.83 14.20 3.29
CA SER A 232 -24.70 15.34 3.60
C SER A 232 -26.08 15.22 2.92
N LEU A 233 -26.13 14.66 1.70
CA LEU A 233 -27.36 14.53 0.92
C LEU A 233 -28.25 13.36 1.37
N MET A 234 -27.67 12.27 1.89
CA MET A 234 -28.42 11.09 2.36
C MET A 234 -29.44 11.39 3.47
N PRO A 235 -29.07 12.04 4.59
CA PRO A 235 -30.01 12.50 5.62
C PRO A 235 -31.14 13.37 5.06
N VAL A 236 -30.79 14.32 4.19
CA VAL A 236 -31.73 15.24 3.58
C VAL A 236 -32.75 14.47 2.73
N ALA A 237 -32.29 13.52 1.91
CA ALA A 237 -33.17 12.66 1.13
C ALA A 237 -34.11 11.81 2.02
N LEU A 238 -33.63 11.29 3.14
CA LEU A 238 -34.46 10.53 4.08
C LEU A 238 -35.56 11.40 4.71
N VAL A 239 -35.24 12.65 5.06
CA VAL A 239 -36.21 13.60 5.64
C VAL A 239 -37.27 14.02 4.61
N LEU A 240 -36.87 14.22 3.36
CA LEU A 240 -37.74 14.65 2.25
C LEU A 240 -38.65 13.54 1.72
N THR A 241 -38.29 12.28 1.91
CA THR A 241 -39.11 11.12 1.47
C THR A 241 -40.25 10.79 2.44
N GLN A 242 -40.25 11.37 3.65
CA GLN A 242 -41.33 11.15 4.62
C GLN A 242 -42.62 11.86 4.19
N LYS A 243 -43.74 11.14 4.32
CA LYS A 243 -45.06 11.64 3.89
C LYS A 243 -45.68 12.71 4.81
N THR A 244 -45.18 12.84 6.04
CA THR A 244 -45.77 13.69 7.09
C THR A 244 -44.69 14.46 7.83
N HIS A 245 -44.94 15.74 8.12
CA HIS A 245 -44.00 16.64 8.81
C HIS A 245 -43.50 16.07 10.16
N ASP A 246 -44.36 15.42 10.94
CA ASP A 246 -43.98 14.83 12.23
C ASP A 246 -42.93 13.71 12.07
N LYS A 247 -43.07 12.88 11.01
CA LYS A 247 -42.09 11.83 10.70
C LYS A 247 -40.78 12.39 10.16
N SER A 248 -40.84 13.47 9.37
CA SER A 248 -39.64 14.20 8.93
C SER A 248 -38.85 14.74 10.12
N ILE A 249 -39.53 15.36 11.09
CA ILE A 249 -38.91 15.89 12.31
C ILE A 249 -38.36 14.75 13.17
N ALA A 250 -39.12 13.68 13.37
CA ALA A 250 -38.66 12.50 14.11
C ALA A 250 -37.43 11.85 13.44
N ALA A 251 -37.42 11.73 12.11
CA ALA A 251 -36.26 11.24 11.36
C ALA A 251 -35.04 12.15 11.57
N ALA A 252 -35.19 13.47 11.40
CA ALA A 252 -34.10 14.41 11.63
C ALA A 252 -33.56 14.35 13.06
N LEU A 253 -34.44 14.30 14.06
CA LEU A 253 -34.07 14.19 15.48
C LEU A 253 -33.34 12.87 15.77
N SER A 254 -33.79 11.76 15.17
CA SER A 254 -33.16 10.45 15.35
C SER A 254 -31.76 10.37 14.74
N LEU A 255 -31.54 10.99 13.58
CA LEU A 255 -30.23 11.11 12.95
C LEU A 255 -29.28 11.98 13.79
N PHE A 256 -29.80 13.09 14.32
CA PHE A 256 -29.06 13.95 15.22
C PHE A 256 -28.69 13.21 16.52
N ALA A 257 -29.64 12.47 17.11
CA ALA A 257 -29.40 11.65 18.29
C ALA A 257 -28.35 10.56 18.03
N LEU A 258 -28.38 9.89 16.87
CA LEU A 258 -27.35 8.93 16.47
C LEU A 258 -25.98 9.60 16.39
N ALA A 259 -25.87 10.78 15.77
CA ALA A 259 -24.61 11.51 15.68
C ALA A 259 -24.07 11.90 17.07
N LEU A 260 -24.94 12.38 17.97
CA LEU A 260 -24.57 12.68 19.36
C LEU A 260 -24.12 11.41 20.10
N PHE A 261 -24.89 10.33 20.03
CA PHE A 261 -24.52 9.05 20.66
C PHE A 261 -23.15 8.56 20.17
N THR A 262 -22.93 8.64 18.87
CA THR A 262 -21.68 8.26 18.21
C THR A 262 -20.49 9.10 18.72
N PHE A 263 -20.66 10.42 18.82
CA PHE A 263 -19.59 11.32 19.25
C PHE A 263 -19.33 11.32 20.76
N PHE A 264 -20.39 11.23 21.58
CA PHE A 264 -20.30 11.37 23.04
C PHE A 264 -20.21 10.04 23.79
N VAL A 265 -20.65 8.92 23.21
CA VAL A 265 -20.61 7.61 23.87
C VAL A 265 -19.60 6.70 23.18
N VAL A 266 -19.75 6.47 21.87
CA VAL A 266 -18.91 5.51 21.14
C VAL A 266 -17.46 5.98 21.10
N ARG A 267 -17.22 7.22 20.68
CA ARG A 267 -15.86 7.76 20.55
C ARG A 267 -15.07 7.73 21.87
N PRO A 268 -15.58 8.24 23.01
CA PRO A 268 -14.86 8.15 24.28
C PRO A 268 -14.63 6.71 24.74
N THR A 269 -15.57 5.79 24.46
CA THR A 269 -15.40 4.37 24.81
C THR A 269 -14.23 3.74 24.04
N ILE A 270 -14.11 4.01 22.73
CA ILE A 270 -12.98 3.55 21.92
C ILE A 270 -11.66 4.15 22.44
N PHE A 271 -11.61 5.45 22.71
CA PHE A 271 -10.41 6.09 23.28
C PHE A 271 -10.04 5.50 24.65
N TRP A 272 -11.04 5.14 25.47
CA TRP A 272 -10.82 4.46 26.74
C TRP A 272 -10.25 3.04 26.55
N MET A 273 -10.74 2.27 25.57
CA MET A 273 -10.19 0.95 25.23
C MET A 273 -8.73 1.07 24.78
N VAL A 274 -8.43 2.04 23.92
CA VAL A 274 -7.06 2.33 23.45
C VAL A 274 -6.16 2.69 24.64
N LYS A 275 -6.63 3.55 25.57
CA LYS A 275 -5.86 3.95 26.76
C LYS A 275 -5.61 2.80 27.75
N LYS A 276 -6.51 1.80 27.81
CA LYS A 276 -6.38 0.62 28.68
C LYS A 276 -5.50 -0.48 28.10
N THR A 277 -5.09 -0.37 26.84
CA THR A 277 -4.15 -1.30 26.24
C THR A 277 -2.73 -0.86 26.64
N PRO A 278 -1.98 -1.66 27.43
CA PRO A 278 -0.61 -1.30 27.81
C PRO A 278 0.27 -1.16 26.58
N GLN A 279 1.19 -0.18 26.61
CA GLN A 279 2.09 0.12 25.50
C GLN A 279 3.02 -1.09 25.25
N GLY A 280 3.00 -1.65 24.03
CA GLY A 280 3.87 -2.75 23.60
C GLY A 280 3.26 -4.15 23.66
N GLU A 281 2.08 -4.35 24.27
CA GLU A 281 1.37 -5.64 24.21
C GLU A 281 0.28 -5.62 23.12
N PRO A 282 0.00 -6.77 22.46
CA PRO A 282 -1.10 -6.86 21.52
C PRO A 282 -2.42 -6.51 22.24
N VAL A 283 -3.27 -5.73 21.56
CA VAL A 283 -4.62 -5.42 22.05
C VAL A 283 -5.30 -6.72 22.44
N ARG A 284 -5.81 -6.77 23.68
CA ARG A 284 -6.54 -7.95 24.18
C ARG A 284 -7.62 -8.34 23.19
N GLU A 285 -7.71 -9.62 22.85
CA GLU A 285 -8.65 -10.12 21.83
C GLU A 285 -10.09 -9.72 22.12
N VAL A 286 -10.44 -9.59 23.40
CA VAL A 286 -11.74 -9.09 23.87
C VAL A 286 -12.09 -7.73 23.24
N PHE A 287 -11.14 -6.80 23.11
CA PHE A 287 -11.39 -5.50 22.49
C PHE A 287 -11.62 -5.62 20.99
N VAL A 288 -10.88 -6.49 20.29
CA VAL A 288 -11.10 -6.77 18.85
C VAL A 288 -12.52 -7.33 18.63
N VAL A 289 -12.92 -8.32 19.43
CA VAL A 289 -14.26 -8.90 19.38
C VAL A 289 -15.34 -7.85 19.71
N LEU A 290 -15.13 -7.05 20.75
CA LEU A 290 -16.07 -5.99 21.14
C LEU A 290 -16.23 -4.93 20.04
N THR A 291 -15.14 -4.58 19.34
CA THR A 291 -15.19 -3.69 18.17
C THR A 291 -15.98 -4.32 17.03
N LEU A 292 -15.74 -5.59 16.68
CA LEU A 292 -16.47 -6.30 15.62
C LEU A 292 -17.98 -6.46 15.93
N VAL A 293 -18.34 -6.68 17.19
CA VAL A 293 -19.75 -6.67 17.64
C VAL A 293 -20.32 -5.26 17.57
N GLY A 294 -19.54 -4.25 17.96
CA GLY A 294 -19.92 -2.83 17.86
C GLY A 294 -20.29 -2.42 16.43
N VAL A 295 -19.58 -2.92 15.42
CA VAL A 295 -19.91 -2.72 13.99
C VAL A 295 -21.33 -3.20 13.69
N LEU A 296 -21.69 -4.41 14.12
CA LEU A 296 -23.02 -4.98 13.90
C LEU A 296 -24.11 -4.18 14.63
N VAL A 297 -23.84 -3.75 15.86
CA VAL A 297 -24.77 -2.91 16.65
C VAL A 297 -25.00 -1.58 15.95
N MET A 298 -23.94 -0.90 15.48
CA MET A 298 -24.06 0.36 14.76
C MET A 298 -24.78 0.21 13.43
N GLY A 299 -24.49 -0.86 12.68
CA GLY A 299 -25.26 -1.22 11.49
C GLY A 299 -26.74 -1.36 11.82
N CYS A 300 -27.09 -2.16 12.82
CA CYS A 300 -28.47 -2.38 13.25
C CYS A 300 -29.18 -1.06 13.62
N LEU A 301 -28.53 -0.19 14.42
CA LEU A 301 -29.06 1.12 14.78
C LEU A 301 -29.34 1.98 13.54
N THR A 302 -28.41 2.06 12.59
CA THR A 302 -28.64 2.81 11.34
C THR A 302 -29.78 2.23 10.50
N ASN A 303 -29.91 0.91 10.43
CA ASN A 303 -30.98 0.26 9.68
C ASN A 303 -32.35 0.48 10.31
N ILE A 304 -32.45 0.50 11.66
CA ILE A 304 -33.68 0.86 12.38
C ILE A 304 -34.14 2.27 12.03
N LEU A 305 -33.19 3.20 11.82
CA LEU A 305 -33.48 4.58 11.42
C LEU A 305 -33.82 4.73 9.93
N GLY A 306 -33.83 3.64 9.15
CA GLY A 306 -34.13 3.66 7.71
C GLY A 306 -32.93 4.00 6.82
N LEU A 307 -31.71 4.03 7.38
CA LEU A 307 -30.46 4.16 6.61
C LEU A 307 -29.93 2.78 6.20
N SER A 308 -28.87 2.75 5.38
CA SER A 308 -28.22 1.50 5.02
C SER A 308 -27.39 0.93 6.19
N LEU A 309 -27.37 -0.40 6.30
CA LEU A 309 -26.56 -1.14 7.29
C LEU A 309 -25.07 -0.75 7.20
N SER A 310 -24.60 -0.55 5.97
CA SER A 310 -23.23 -0.15 5.64
C SER A 310 -22.87 1.25 6.14
N LEU A 311 -23.83 2.17 6.25
CA LEU A 311 -23.57 3.51 6.78
C LEU A 311 -23.16 3.44 8.26
N GLY A 312 -23.78 2.58 9.06
CA GLY A 312 -23.42 2.38 10.46
C GLY A 312 -22.01 1.83 10.64
N ALA A 313 -21.60 0.90 9.77
CA ALA A 313 -20.23 0.38 9.72
C ALA A 313 -19.20 1.47 9.39
N VAL A 314 -19.48 2.30 8.39
CA VAL A 314 -18.60 3.42 8.00
C VAL A 314 -18.50 4.46 9.11
N LEU A 315 -19.64 4.86 9.69
CA LEU A 315 -19.67 5.80 10.82
C LEU A 315 -18.82 5.28 12.00
N PHE A 316 -18.97 3.99 12.33
CA PHE A 316 -18.19 3.38 13.40
C PHE A 316 -16.68 3.32 13.07
N GLY A 317 -16.33 2.96 11.83
CA GLY A 317 -14.94 2.91 11.37
C GLY A 317 -14.23 4.25 11.42
N CYS A 318 -14.88 5.34 10.98
CA CYS A 318 -14.31 6.69 11.00
C CYS A 318 -14.06 7.26 12.41
N ILE A 319 -14.66 6.67 13.45
CA ILE A 319 -14.43 7.08 14.85
C ILE A 319 -13.17 6.46 15.42
N ILE A 320 -12.84 5.25 14.96
CA ILE A 320 -11.68 4.52 15.43
C ILE A 320 -10.46 5.31 14.99
N PRO A 321 -9.56 5.68 15.93
CA PRO A 321 -8.32 6.34 15.54
C PRO A 321 -7.56 5.39 14.64
N GLU A 322 -7.23 5.87 13.44
CA GLU A 322 -6.45 5.10 12.46
C GLU A 322 -5.12 4.68 13.07
N GLY A 323 -4.48 3.61 12.62
CA GLY A 323 -3.16 3.19 13.12
C GLY A 323 -3.13 2.47 14.49
N PRO A 324 -1.93 2.19 15.01
CA PRO A 324 -1.77 1.35 16.19
C PRO A 324 -2.27 2.01 17.49
N PRO A 325 -2.72 1.23 18.48
CA PRO A 325 -2.66 -0.24 18.52
C PRO A 325 -3.95 -0.95 18.01
N LEU A 326 -5.10 -0.28 17.96
CA LEU A 326 -6.40 -0.94 17.73
C LEU A 326 -6.74 -1.16 16.25
N ALA A 327 -6.64 -0.12 15.42
CA ALA A 327 -7.02 -0.21 14.01
C ALA A 327 -6.09 -1.17 13.23
N SER A 328 -4.78 -1.14 13.52
CA SER A 328 -3.80 -1.98 12.84
C SER A 328 -4.04 -3.47 13.08
N ILE A 329 -4.26 -3.87 14.34
CA ILE A 329 -4.51 -5.27 14.73
C ILE A 329 -5.86 -5.73 14.17
N LEU A 330 -6.86 -4.85 14.14
CA LEU A 330 -8.17 -5.17 13.60
C LEU A 330 -8.10 -5.47 12.11
N VAL A 331 -7.40 -4.63 11.35
CA VAL A 331 -7.14 -4.85 9.92
C VAL A 331 -6.35 -6.14 9.72
N GLU A 332 -5.25 -6.34 10.43
CA GLU A 332 -4.40 -7.55 10.31
C GLU A 332 -5.18 -8.85 10.57
N LYS A 333 -6.00 -8.90 11.62
CA LYS A 333 -6.72 -10.12 12.00
C LYS A 333 -7.95 -10.42 11.13
N SER A 334 -8.59 -9.40 10.55
CA SER A 334 -9.90 -9.58 9.89
C SER A 334 -9.89 -9.35 8.39
N GLU A 335 -8.89 -8.68 7.82
CA GLU A 335 -8.86 -8.35 6.40
C GLU A 335 -8.87 -9.60 5.51
N THR A 336 -8.03 -10.60 5.78
CA THR A 336 -8.00 -11.83 4.96
C THR A 336 -9.35 -12.55 5.00
N PHE A 337 -9.97 -12.64 6.17
CA PHE A 337 -11.27 -13.30 6.31
C PHE A 337 -12.37 -12.54 5.56
N VAL A 338 -12.43 -11.22 5.70
CA VAL A 338 -13.47 -10.39 5.08
C VAL A 338 -13.25 -10.29 3.56
N SER A 339 -12.05 -9.96 3.11
CA SER A 339 -11.73 -9.68 1.71
C SER A 339 -11.62 -10.94 0.84
N ASP A 340 -11.06 -12.04 1.36
CA ASP A 340 -10.85 -13.26 0.55
C ASP A 340 -11.95 -14.32 0.71
N ILE A 341 -12.78 -14.26 1.76
CA ILE A 341 -13.86 -15.24 2.00
C ILE A 341 -15.25 -14.60 1.89
N LEU A 342 -15.54 -13.55 2.66
CA LEU A 342 -16.89 -12.96 2.68
C LEU A 342 -17.20 -12.13 1.43
N MET A 343 -16.25 -11.33 0.94
CA MET A 343 -16.48 -10.47 -0.22
C MET A 343 -16.79 -11.23 -1.52
N PRO A 344 -16.10 -12.35 -1.87
CA PRO A 344 -16.50 -13.17 -3.01
C PRO A 344 -17.96 -13.64 -2.97
N LEU A 345 -18.47 -14.00 -1.79
CA LEU A 345 -19.89 -14.37 -1.62
C LEU A 345 -20.83 -13.20 -1.90
N TRP A 346 -20.45 -11.99 -1.48
CA TRP A 346 -21.21 -10.79 -1.78
C TRP A 346 -21.22 -10.46 -3.28
N TYR A 347 -20.07 -10.53 -3.96
CA TYR A 347 -20.01 -10.35 -5.41
C TYR A 347 -20.77 -11.44 -6.17
N PHE A 348 -20.75 -12.67 -5.65
CA PHE A 348 -21.53 -13.77 -6.20
C PHE A 348 -23.03 -13.49 -6.13
N ARG A 349 -23.53 -13.00 -4.98
CA ARG A 349 -24.92 -12.54 -4.85
C ARG A 349 -25.26 -11.47 -5.90
N VAL A 350 -24.40 -10.46 -6.07
CA VAL A 350 -24.61 -9.43 -7.11
C VAL A 350 -24.73 -10.07 -8.49
N GLY A 351 -23.86 -11.04 -8.82
CA GLY A 351 -23.86 -11.69 -10.13
C GLY A 351 -25.07 -12.59 -10.39
N ILE A 352 -25.61 -13.26 -9.35
CA ILE A 352 -26.88 -14.01 -9.48
C ILE A 352 -28.04 -13.07 -9.78
N GLU A 353 -28.05 -11.89 -9.15
CA GLU A 353 -29.09 -10.86 -9.35
C GLU A 353 -28.99 -10.16 -10.71
N MET A 354 -27.93 -10.42 -11.48
CA MET A 354 -27.71 -9.90 -12.83
C MET A 354 -28.24 -10.91 -13.85
N ASP A 355 -29.43 -10.63 -14.39
CA ASP A 355 -30.03 -11.41 -15.46
C ASP A 355 -30.01 -10.64 -16.79
N VAL A 356 -29.34 -11.22 -17.78
CA VAL A 356 -29.27 -10.69 -19.16
C VAL A 356 -30.65 -10.74 -19.83
N HIS A 357 -31.52 -11.68 -19.43
CA HIS A 357 -32.87 -11.83 -19.99
C HIS A 357 -33.86 -10.78 -19.48
N SER A 358 -33.50 -10.01 -18.45
CA SER A 358 -34.32 -8.89 -17.97
C SER A 358 -34.39 -7.71 -18.95
N ILE A 359 -33.65 -7.75 -20.06
CA ILE A 359 -33.69 -6.70 -21.09
C ILE A 359 -34.94 -6.87 -21.95
N TYR A 360 -36.04 -6.21 -21.56
CA TYR A 360 -37.29 -6.23 -22.32
C TYR A 360 -37.32 -5.16 -23.44
N ASN A 361 -36.67 -4.00 -23.22
CA ASN A 361 -36.65 -2.90 -24.20
C ASN A 361 -35.23 -2.49 -24.58
N TRP A 362 -34.79 -2.96 -25.75
CA TRP A 362 -33.46 -2.67 -26.30
C TRP A 362 -33.20 -1.18 -26.54
N LYS A 363 -34.23 -0.40 -26.92
CA LYS A 363 -34.08 1.05 -27.13
C LYS A 363 -33.80 1.77 -25.81
N ALA A 364 -34.56 1.45 -24.76
CA ALA A 364 -34.36 2.00 -23.43
C ALA A 364 -32.99 1.61 -22.85
N PHE A 365 -32.57 0.36 -23.09
CA PHE A 365 -31.25 -0.16 -22.72
C PHE A 365 -30.12 0.69 -23.35
N VAL A 366 -30.13 0.88 -24.67
CA VAL A 366 -29.09 1.64 -25.38
C VAL A 366 -29.09 3.11 -24.95
N ILE A 367 -30.27 3.75 -24.86
CA ILE A 367 -30.37 5.16 -24.43
C ILE A 367 -29.78 5.32 -23.03
N PHE A 368 -30.17 4.45 -22.09
CA PHE A 368 -29.68 4.56 -20.71
C PHE A 368 -28.17 4.34 -20.62
N HIS A 369 -27.64 3.35 -21.34
CA HIS A 369 -26.19 3.11 -21.41
C HIS A 369 -25.43 4.31 -22.01
N CYS A 370 -25.96 4.94 -23.06
CA CYS A 370 -25.38 6.16 -23.64
C CYS A 370 -25.39 7.33 -22.66
N ILE A 371 -26.46 7.54 -21.89
CA ILE A 371 -26.53 8.59 -20.86
C ILE A 371 -25.44 8.39 -19.81
N LEU A 372 -25.23 7.15 -19.36
CA LEU A 372 -24.17 6.83 -18.40
C LEU A 372 -22.78 7.09 -18.99
N LEU A 373 -22.53 6.68 -20.24
CA LEU A 373 -21.26 6.92 -20.92
C LEU A 373 -20.96 8.42 -21.04
N VAL A 374 -21.96 9.25 -21.37
CA VAL A 374 -21.83 10.71 -21.39
C VAL A 374 -21.51 11.25 -19.99
N ALA A 375 -22.10 10.71 -18.94
CA ALA A 375 -21.81 11.13 -17.56
C ALA A 375 -20.37 10.81 -17.13
N TYR A 376 -19.87 9.62 -17.44
CA TYR A 376 -18.46 9.25 -17.18
C TYR A 376 -17.49 10.14 -17.97
N PHE A 377 -17.80 10.41 -19.24
CA PHE A 377 -17.00 11.32 -20.05
C PHE A 377 -17.02 12.76 -19.52
N ALA A 378 -18.20 13.27 -19.14
CA ALA A 378 -18.36 14.57 -18.52
C ALA A 378 -17.54 14.68 -17.22
N LYS A 379 -17.51 13.62 -16.41
CA LYS A 379 -16.69 13.57 -15.20
C LYS A 379 -15.20 13.63 -15.50
N PHE A 380 -14.73 12.86 -16.48
CA PHE A 380 -13.34 12.91 -16.94
C PHE A 380 -12.95 14.34 -17.38
N VAL A 381 -13.77 14.96 -18.24
CA VAL A 381 -13.54 16.33 -18.73
C VAL A 381 -13.60 17.35 -17.59
N GLY A 382 -14.53 17.21 -16.65
CA GLY A 382 -14.67 18.10 -15.50
C GLY A 382 -13.44 18.10 -14.60
N VAL A 383 -12.88 16.91 -14.33
CA VAL A 383 -11.62 16.78 -13.56
C VAL A 383 -10.44 17.37 -14.34
N LEU A 384 -10.36 17.10 -15.65
CA LEU A 384 -9.30 17.62 -16.51
C LEU A 384 -9.30 19.15 -16.54
N LEU A 385 -10.45 19.78 -16.80
CA LEU A 385 -10.60 21.25 -16.85
C LEU A 385 -10.29 21.91 -15.50
N ALA A 386 -10.82 21.35 -14.41
CA ALA A 386 -10.56 21.85 -13.06
C ALA A 386 -9.05 21.79 -12.74
N SER A 387 -8.41 20.66 -13.03
CA SER A 387 -6.98 20.46 -12.77
C SER A 387 -6.08 21.39 -13.59
N LEU A 388 -6.44 21.64 -14.85
CA LEU A 388 -5.71 22.59 -15.72
C LEU A 388 -5.83 24.03 -15.21
N SER A 389 -6.97 24.42 -14.66
CA SER A 389 -7.17 25.74 -14.04
C SER A 389 -6.25 25.98 -12.84
N PHE A 390 -5.80 24.91 -12.17
CA PHE A 390 -4.85 24.96 -11.07
C PHE A 390 -3.37 24.75 -11.48
N LYS A 391 -3.06 24.82 -12.79
CA LYS A 391 -1.71 24.68 -13.36
C LYS A 391 -1.05 23.31 -13.12
N ILE A 392 -1.84 22.24 -13.02
CA ILE A 392 -1.31 20.86 -13.01
C ILE A 392 -0.95 20.47 -14.45
N ARG A 393 0.16 19.72 -14.64
CA ARG A 393 0.57 19.25 -15.98
C ARG A 393 -0.56 18.42 -16.61
N PRO A 394 -0.83 18.56 -17.93
CA PRO A 394 -1.99 17.92 -18.58
C PRO A 394 -1.96 16.39 -18.49
N ARG A 395 -0.77 15.77 -18.50
CA ARG A 395 -0.62 14.31 -18.31
C ARG A 395 -1.12 13.87 -16.93
N HIS A 396 -0.72 14.56 -15.86
CA HIS A 396 -1.21 14.27 -14.50
C HIS A 396 -2.69 14.61 -14.35
N ALA A 397 -3.17 15.68 -14.99
CA ALA A 397 -4.59 16.02 -14.99
C ALA A 397 -5.46 14.93 -15.67
N ALA A 398 -5.00 14.36 -16.79
CA ALA A 398 -5.67 13.25 -17.46
C ALA A 398 -5.65 11.98 -16.59
N LEU A 399 -4.50 11.64 -15.98
CA LEU A 399 -4.39 10.53 -15.04
C LEU A 399 -5.36 10.68 -13.86
N LEU A 400 -5.49 11.88 -13.30
CA LEU A 400 -6.44 12.18 -12.22
C LEU A 400 -7.88 11.95 -12.68
N GLY A 401 -8.22 12.42 -13.89
CA GLY A 401 -9.54 12.22 -14.47
C GLY A 401 -9.90 10.75 -14.65
N LEU A 402 -8.94 9.92 -15.03
CA LEU A 402 -9.13 8.47 -15.17
C LEU A 402 -9.34 7.80 -13.81
N ILE A 403 -8.48 8.08 -12.83
CA ILE A 403 -8.57 7.49 -11.49
C ILE A 403 -9.88 7.89 -10.79
N MET A 404 -10.36 9.13 -10.98
CA MET A 404 -11.66 9.56 -10.47
C MET A 404 -12.84 8.82 -11.13
N ASN A 405 -12.66 8.21 -12.29
CA ASN A 405 -13.68 7.36 -12.93
C ASN A 405 -13.59 5.89 -12.52
N CYS A 406 -12.57 5.48 -11.76
CA CYS A 406 -12.52 4.14 -11.18
C CYS A 406 -13.73 3.95 -10.24
N LYS A 407 -14.54 2.95 -10.55
CA LYS A 407 -15.70 2.56 -9.75
C LYS A 407 -15.36 1.28 -8.98
N GLY A 408 -16.00 1.10 -7.84
CA GLY A 408 -15.66 0.01 -6.92
C GLY A 408 -16.87 -0.76 -6.40
N ALA A 409 -16.63 -1.58 -5.38
CA ALA A 409 -17.66 -2.40 -4.74
C ALA A 409 -18.83 -1.56 -4.20
N ILE A 410 -18.52 -0.39 -3.63
CA ILE A 410 -19.50 0.50 -2.97
C ILE A 410 -20.56 1.00 -3.97
N ASP A 411 -20.17 1.31 -5.21
CA ASP A 411 -21.12 1.74 -6.24
C ASP A 411 -22.16 0.64 -6.50
N VAL A 412 -21.69 -0.60 -6.65
CA VAL A 412 -22.53 -1.78 -6.87
C VAL A 412 -23.41 -2.10 -5.65
N MET A 413 -22.91 -1.89 -4.42
CA MET A 413 -23.69 -2.02 -3.18
C MET A 413 -24.91 -1.11 -3.17
N VAL A 414 -24.73 0.15 -3.56
CA VAL A 414 -25.85 1.10 -3.64
C VAL A 414 -26.87 0.67 -4.68
N PHE A 415 -26.43 0.23 -5.86
CA PHE A 415 -27.34 -0.24 -6.92
C PHE A 415 -28.15 -1.45 -6.48
N LEU A 416 -27.52 -2.42 -5.81
CA LEU A 416 -28.21 -3.60 -5.29
C LEU A 416 -29.23 -3.21 -4.20
N ARG A 417 -28.89 -2.26 -3.31
CA ARG A 417 -29.82 -1.76 -2.30
C ARG A 417 -31.03 -1.07 -2.92
N TRP A 418 -30.85 -0.31 -4.00
CA TRP A 418 -31.95 0.32 -4.73
C TRP A 418 -32.87 -0.70 -5.40
N LYS A 419 -32.31 -1.77 -5.98
CA LYS A 419 -33.09 -2.89 -6.53
C LYS A 419 -33.96 -3.55 -5.44
N ILE A 420 -33.36 -3.92 -4.31
CA ILE A 420 -34.06 -4.58 -3.19
C ILE A 420 -35.18 -3.70 -2.64
N SER A 421 -35.03 -2.38 -2.71
CA SER A 421 -36.02 -1.42 -2.24
C SER A 421 -37.27 -1.28 -3.14
N LYS A 422 -37.54 -2.24 -4.06
CA LYS A 422 -38.70 -2.52 -4.96
C LYS A 422 -39.49 -1.37 -5.63
N HIS A 423 -39.23 -0.11 -5.29
CA HIS A 423 -39.90 1.08 -5.80
C HIS A 423 -38.92 2.08 -6.42
N VAL A 424 -37.63 1.75 -6.46
CA VAL A 424 -36.56 2.67 -6.87
C VAL A 424 -35.90 2.24 -8.17
N LEU A 425 -35.71 0.94 -8.42
CA LEU A 425 -34.95 0.46 -9.58
C LEU A 425 -35.55 -0.85 -10.12
N ASP A 426 -35.81 -0.89 -11.42
CA ASP A 426 -36.25 -2.09 -12.15
C ASP A 426 -35.07 -3.00 -12.55
N ASP A 427 -35.33 -4.27 -12.82
CA ASP A 427 -34.31 -5.28 -13.11
C ASP A 427 -33.45 -4.91 -14.34
N GLN A 428 -34.08 -4.38 -15.40
CA GLN A 428 -33.36 -3.87 -16.58
C GLN A 428 -32.42 -2.71 -16.21
N SER A 429 -32.87 -1.79 -15.35
CA SER A 429 -32.06 -0.62 -14.97
C SER A 429 -30.88 -1.01 -14.07
N PHE A 430 -31.09 -1.99 -13.18
CA PHE A 430 -30.01 -2.58 -12.38
C PHE A 430 -28.93 -3.21 -13.26
N PHE A 431 -29.33 -4.03 -14.24
CA PHE A 431 -28.39 -4.63 -15.18
C PHE A 431 -27.56 -3.58 -15.92
N VAL A 432 -28.19 -2.50 -16.42
CA VAL A 432 -27.49 -1.42 -17.13
C VAL A 432 -26.48 -0.69 -16.22
N LEU A 433 -26.82 -0.41 -14.97
CA LEU A 433 -25.93 0.29 -14.04
C LEU A 433 -24.69 -0.54 -13.66
N VAL A 434 -24.88 -1.81 -13.33
CA VAL A 434 -23.77 -2.69 -12.95
C VAL A 434 -22.90 -3.00 -14.19
N SER A 435 -23.50 -3.32 -15.34
CA SER A 435 -22.75 -3.60 -16.57
C SER A 435 -21.95 -2.40 -17.08
N SER A 436 -22.50 -1.20 -17.07
CA SER A 436 -21.77 0.02 -17.44
C SER A 436 -20.62 0.32 -16.48
N THR A 437 -20.83 0.11 -15.18
CA THR A 437 -19.78 0.29 -14.15
C THR A 437 -18.63 -0.70 -14.33
N LEU A 438 -18.93 -1.97 -14.64
CA LEU A 438 -17.94 -2.98 -14.98
C LEU A 438 -17.18 -2.61 -16.25
N ALA A 439 -17.89 -2.21 -17.31
CA ALA A 439 -17.28 -1.85 -18.59
C ALA A 439 -16.33 -0.65 -18.47
N VAL A 440 -16.75 0.41 -17.77
CA VAL A 440 -15.91 1.60 -17.56
C VAL A 440 -14.69 1.25 -16.72
N THR A 441 -14.85 0.48 -15.64
CA THR A 441 -13.69 0.12 -14.80
C THR A 441 -12.72 -0.78 -15.57
N ALA A 442 -13.23 -1.76 -16.32
CA ALA A 442 -12.42 -2.65 -17.14
C ALA A 442 -11.63 -1.92 -18.24
N PHE A 443 -12.15 -0.79 -18.72
CA PHE A 443 -11.48 0.08 -19.69
C PHE A 443 -10.50 1.06 -19.02
N VAL A 444 -10.88 1.67 -17.91
CA VAL A 444 -10.08 2.69 -17.21
C VAL A 444 -8.82 2.07 -16.59
N THR A 445 -8.90 0.92 -15.93
CA THR A 445 -7.74 0.30 -15.26
C THR A 445 -6.52 0.09 -16.17
N PRO A 446 -6.62 -0.59 -17.34
CA PRO A 446 -5.47 -0.75 -18.23
C PRO A 446 -5.01 0.58 -18.83
N LEU A 447 -5.93 1.52 -19.06
CA LEU A 447 -5.60 2.83 -19.61
C LEU A 447 -4.81 3.66 -18.60
N VAL A 448 -5.18 3.61 -17.32
CA VAL A 448 -4.41 4.24 -16.23
C VAL A 448 -3.00 3.68 -16.19
N GLU A 449 -2.83 2.37 -16.35
CA GLU A 449 -1.48 1.76 -16.39
C GLU A 449 -0.67 2.18 -17.62
N ILE A 450 -1.27 2.20 -18.82
CA ILE A 450 -0.57 2.64 -20.05
C ILE A 450 -0.13 4.11 -19.95
N PHE A 451 -0.98 4.97 -19.39
CA PHE A 451 -0.67 6.38 -19.17
C PHE A 451 0.27 6.59 -17.98
N TYR A 452 0.29 5.66 -17.04
CA TYR A 452 1.20 5.63 -15.92
C TYR A 452 2.54 5.02 -16.34
N LYS A 453 3.42 5.88 -16.87
CA LYS A 453 4.85 5.57 -16.81
C LYS A 453 5.32 5.90 -15.39
N PRO A 454 5.83 4.93 -14.60
CA PRO A 454 6.59 5.30 -13.41
C PRO A 454 7.66 6.28 -13.87
N GLN A 455 7.81 7.40 -13.16
CA GLN A 455 8.83 8.38 -13.48
C GLN A 455 10.20 7.75 -13.19
N THR A 456 10.65 6.86 -14.06
CA THR A 456 12.02 6.37 -14.07
C THR A 456 12.90 7.58 -14.36
N LEU A 457 13.95 7.70 -13.57
CA LEU A 457 14.97 8.77 -13.57
C LEU A 457 15.36 9.27 -14.98
N HIS A 458 15.31 8.41 -16.00
CA HIS A 458 15.56 8.72 -17.40
C HIS A 458 14.61 9.74 -18.06
N GLU A 459 13.30 9.77 -17.77
CA GLU A 459 12.39 10.71 -18.46
C GLU A 459 12.56 12.16 -17.97
N CYS A 460 13.04 12.38 -16.73
CA CYS A 460 13.42 13.70 -16.23
C CYS A 460 14.75 14.19 -16.83
N ALA A 461 15.71 13.28 -17.03
CA ALA A 461 17.00 13.58 -17.64
C ALA A 461 16.89 13.81 -19.16
N TYR A 462 16.01 13.08 -19.86
CA TYR A 462 15.86 13.14 -21.31
C TYR A 462 14.93 14.29 -21.78
N ASN A 463 13.84 14.56 -21.06
CA ASN A 463 12.85 15.57 -21.49
C ASN A 463 13.20 17.01 -21.08
N ASN A 464 14.24 17.23 -20.27
CA ASN A 464 14.76 18.54 -19.92
C ASN A 464 16.29 18.61 -20.16
N PRO A 465 16.75 18.71 -21.42
CA PRO A 465 18.18 18.88 -21.73
C PRO A 465 18.75 20.22 -21.27
N SER A 466 17.89 21.18 -20.90
CA SER A 466 18.28 22.56 -20.55
C SER A 466 18.79 22.72 -19.11
N ASN A 467 18.64 21.70 -18.26
CA ASN A 467 19.26 21.65 -16.94
C ASN A 467 20.26 20.51 -16.94
N ASN A 468 21.53 20.80 -16.67
CA ASN A 468 22.66 19.86 -16.67
C ASN A 468 22.27 18.44 -16.19
N PRO A 469 22.46 17.38 -17.01
CA PRO A 469 22.23 15.99 -16.60
C PRO A 469 23.16 15.54 -15.44
N GLN A 470 24.22 16.30 -15.17
CA GLN A 470 25.13 16.13 -14.02
C GLN A 470 24.51 16.50 -12.66
N GLY A 471 23.30 17.08 -12.62
CA GLY A 471 22.62 17.46 -11.38
C GLY A 471 21.73 16.38 -10.76
N LEU A 472 21.47 15.27 -11.47
CA LEU A 472 20.48 14.26 -11.05
C LEU A 472 21.09 13.01 -10.39
N ILE A 473 22.34 12.69 -10.73
CA ILE A 473 23.09 11.56 -10.18
C ILE A 473 24.30 12.11 -9.44
N ARG A 474 24.44 11.75 -8.16
CA ARG A 474 25.54 12.24 -7.32
C ARG A 474 26.33 11.07 -6.77
N ALA A 475 27.55 10.93 -7.24
CA ALA A 475 28.52 9.97 -6.75
C ALA A 475 29.44 10.68 -5.73
N ILE A 476 30.14 9.91 -4.90
CA ILE A 476 31.09 10.46 -3.94
C ILE A 476 32.20 11.20 -4.69
N GLN A 477 32.67 10.63 -5.80
CA GLN A 477 33.71 11.24 -6.65
C GLN A 477 33.31 12.58 -7.27
N SER A 478 32.02 12.76 -7.61
CA SER A 478 31.53 13.99 -8.24
C SER A 478 31.18 15.09 -7.22
N THR A 479 31.34 14.83 -5.92
CA THR A 479 31.01 15.80 -4.87
C THR A 479 32.16 16.78 -4.64
N PRO A 480 31.93 18.11 -4.75
CA PRO A 480 32.99 19.09 -4.58
C PRO A 480 33.53 19.11 -3.15
N ARG A 481 34.87 19.13 -3.02
CA ARG A 481 35.60 18.95 -1.75
C ARG A 481 35.35 20.06 -0.72
N ASN A 482 34.93 21.26 -1.15
CA ASN A 482 34.64 22.41 -0.29
C ASN A 482 33.14 22.54 0.07
N SER A 483 32.36 21.48 -0.10
CA SER A 483 30.92 21.48 0.17
C SER A 483 30.55 20.51 1.29
N LYS A 484 29.43 20.77 1.96
CA LYS A 484 28.87 19.87 2.97
C LYS A 484 28.74 18.45 2.40
N PHE A 485 29.24 17.45 3.11
CA PHE A 485 29.10 16.06 2.71
C PHE A 485 27.81 15.49 3.29
N GLN A 486 26.87 15.11 2.44
CA GLN A 486 25.55 14.63 2.86
C GLN A 486 25.52 13.10 2.84
N ILE A 487 25.00 12.47 3.89
CA ILE A 487 24.88 11.01 3.99
C ILE A 487 23.47 10.68 4.46
N ILE A 488 22.82 9.70 3.85
CA ILE A 488 21.61 9.08 4.39
C ILE A 488 22.00 7.80 5.11
N CYS A 489 21.58 7.64 6.36
CA CYS A 489 21.81 6.42 7.14
C CYS A 489 20.46 5.79 7.49
N CYS A 490 20.22 4.58 6.97
CA CYS A 490 19.03 3.81 7.27
C CYS A 490 19.22 2.95 8.53
N ILE A 491 18.25 2.98 9.44
CA ILE A 491 18.32 2.28 10.74
C ILE A 491 17.05 1.49 10.95
N HIS A 492 17.20 0.21 11.31
CA HIS A 492 16.08 -0.64 11.73
C HIS A 492 16.05 -0.83 13.25
N ASN A 493 17.21 -1.05 13.87
CA ASN A 493 17.35 -1.36 15.31
C ASN A 493 18.37 -0.46 16.01
N GLU A 494 18.34 -0.46 17.34
CA GLU A 494 19.30 0.24 18.21
C GLU A 494 20.75 -0.25 18.03
N GLU A 495 20.95 -1.52 17.68
CA GLU A 495 22.28 -2.13 17.52
C GLU A 495 23.10 -1.44 16.44
N ASN A 496 22.46 -1.06 15.32
CA ASN A 496 23.12 -0.41 14.18
C ASN A 496 23.53 1.04 14.49
N VAL A 497 23.04 1.64 15.57
CA VAL A 497 23.32 3.05 15.89
C VAL A 497 24.81 3.25 16.14
N ARG A 498 25.43 2.32 16.89
CA ARG A 498 26.83 2.45 17.27
C ARG A 498 27.76 2.36 16.06
N SER A 499 27.56 1.38 15.18
CA SER A 499 28.38 1.18 13.98
C SER A 499 28.25 2.34 12.99
N ILE A 500 27.05 2.89 12.84
CA ILE A 500 26.84 4.09 12.01
C ILE A 500 27.54 5.31 12.62
N ILE A 501 27.44 5.53 13.94
CA ILE A 501 28.13 6.66 14.60
C ILE A 501 29.66 6.53 14.45
N THR A 502 30.23 5.34 14.65
CA THR A 502 31.68 5.13 14.47
C THR A 502 32.13 5.36 13.04
N LEU A 503 31.31 4.96 12.05
CA LEU A 503 31.59 5.20 10.64
C LEU A 503 31.53 6.70 10.29
N LEU A 504 30.58 7.43 10.88
CA LEU A 504 30.49 8.90 10.73
C LEU A 504 31.67 9.62 11.37
N GLU A 505 32.17 9.13 12.51
CA GLU A 505 33.38 9.65 13.17
C GLU A 505 34.63 9.38 12.32
N ALA A 506 34.76 8.17 11.76
CA ALA A 506 35.83 7.81 10.84
C ALA A 506 35.82 8.65 9.54
N SER A 507 34.67 9.19 9.14
CA SER A 507 34.48 10.02 7.93
C SER A 507 35.08 11.44 8.01
N ASN A 508 35.78 11.75 9.11
CA ASN A 508 36.49 13.02 9.37
C ASN A 508 35.67 14.31 9.21
N PRO A 509 34.67 14.56 10.07
CA PRO A 509 33.91 15.80 10.05
C PRO A 509 34.80 16.99 10.46
N THR A 510 35.00 17.95 9.56
CA THR A 510 35.83 19.15 9.78
C THR A 510 35.00 20.43 9.60
N GLU A 511 35.48 21.58 10.11
CA GLU A 511 34.79 22.86 9.92
C GLU A 511 34.77 23.30 8.45
N ALA A 512 35.82 22.98 7.69
CA ALA A 512 35.91 23.26 6.27
C ALA A 512 34.96 22.38 5.43
N ARG A 513 34.65 21.17 5.93
CA ARG A 513 33.78 20.20 5.27
C ARG A 513 32.87 19.51 6.29
N PRO A 514 31.76 20.17 6.72
CA PRO A 514 30.85 19.59 7.69
C PRO A 514 30.06 18.43 7.07
N ILE A 515 29.70 17.45 7.91
CA ILE A 515 28.88 16.31 7.51
C ILE A 515 27.42 16.58 7.90
N CYS A 516 26.51 16.36 6.95
CA CYS A 516 25.07 16.43 7.17
C CYS A 516 24.46 15.04 7.02
N VAL A 517 23.94 14.49 8.11
CA VAL A 517 23.44 13.13 8.18
C VAL A 517 21.92 13.14 8.25
N TYR A 518 21.30 12.48 7.29
CA TYR A 518 19.87 12.20 7.27
C TYR A 518 19.65 10.82 7.89
N VAL A 519 19.31 10.78 9.17
CA VAL A 519 19.07 9.52 9.88
C VAL A 519 17.64 9.08 9.65
N ILE A 520 17.45 7.95 8.98
CA ILE A 520 16.13 7.43 8.62
C ILE A 520 15.86 6.16 9.41
N GLN A 521 14.85 6.19 10.28
CA GLN A 521 14.32 4.97 10.85
C GLN A 521 13.27 4.34 9.92
N LEU A 522 13.50 3.09 9.53
CA LEU A 522 12.65 2.32 8.62
C LEU A 522 11.68 1.45 9.39
N MET A 523 10.38 1.60 9.14
CA MET A 523 9.32 0.86 9.85
C MET A 523 8.28 0.33 8.87
N ASP A 524 7.85 -0.92 9.06
CA ASP A 524 6.80 -1.51 8.23
C ASP A 524 5.41 -0.92 8.56
N ILE A 525 4.53 -0.86 7.56
CA ILE A 525 3.14 -0.45 7.79
C ILE A 525 2.33 -1.67 8.24
N LEU A 526 1.90 -1.69 9.50
CA LEU A 526 0.80 -2.55 9.95
C LEU A 526 -0.50 -1.75 9.97
N GLY A 527 -1.37 -1.98 8.98
CA GLY A 527 -2.77 -1.52 8.97
C GLY A 527 -3.03 -0.04 8.69
N ARG A 528 -2.13 0.66 7.99
CA ARG A 528 -2.43 1.95 7.33
C ARG A 528 -2.43 1.79 5.81
N ALA A 529 -3.14 2.67 5.11
CA ALA A 529 -3.11 2.71 3.65
C ALA A 529 -1.99 3.58 3.06
N VAL A 530 -1.33 4.46 3.85
CA VAL A 530 -0.42 5.50 3.31
C VAL A 530 0.95 5.50 3.99
N PRO A 531 2.04 5.35 3.21
CA PRO A 531 3.38 5.60 3.70
C PRO A 531 3.68 7.04 4.11
N LEU A 532 4.54 7.20 5.11
CA LEU A 532 4.81 8.47 5.79
C LEU A 532 6.31 8.70 5.90
N VAL A 533 6.79 9.84 5.39
CA VAL A 533 8.12 10.39 5.69
C VAL A 533 7.92 11.56 6.65
N ILE A 534 8.37 11.44 7.89
CA ILE A 534 8.15 12.44 8.94
C ILE A 534 9.49 13.02 9.37
N PRO A 535 9.74 14.34 9.23
CA PRO A 535 10.89 14.99 9.85
C PRO A 535 10.70 15.02 11.38
N TYR A 536 11.72 14.59 12.11
CA TYR A 536 11.70 14.55 13.57
C TYR A 536 11.88 15.96 14.14
N ASN A 537 10.87 16.40 14.89
CA ASN A 537 10.89 17.60 15.70
C ASN A 537 10.11 17.29 16.99
N LYS A 538 10.64 17.66 18.16
CA LYS A 538 10.01 17.44 19.49
C LYS A 538 8.57 17.94 19.53
N HIS A 539 8.21 18.96 18.74
CA HIS A 539 6.84 19.48 18.65
C HIS A 539 5.93 18.61 17.75
N ASN A 540 6.41 18.13 16.60
CA ASN A 540 5.66 17.23 15.69
C ASN A 540 5.48 15.83 16.29
N LEU A 541 6.44 15.36 17.10
CA LEU A 541 6.34 14.07 17.79
C LEU A 541 5.24 14.05 18.84
N ARG A 542 4.90 15.16 19.52
CA ARG A 542 3.71 15.17 20.39
C ARG A 542 2.42 14.88 19.59
N GLN A 543 2.38 15.31 18.33
CA GLN A 543 1.25 15.09 17.42
C GLN A 543 1.24 13.66 16.84
N PHE A 544 2.41 13.02 16.71
CA PHE A 544 2.58 11.68 16.15
C PHE A 544 3.04 10.62 17.18
N LYS A 545 3.09 10.94 18.47
CA LYS A 545 3.57 10.05 19.56
C LYS A 545 2.81 8.74 19.62
N TRP A 546 1.55 8.79 19.19
CA TRP A 546 0.65 7.66 19.17
C TRP A 546 0.98 6.65 18.03
N LEU A 547 1.67 7.07 16.96
CA LEU A 547 2.10 6.20 15.85
C LEU A 547 3.21 5.23 16.23
N LEU A 548 4.11 5.64 17.13
CA LEU A 548 5.36 4.95 17.42
C LEU A 548 5.23 4.00 18.61
N THR A 549 4.02 3.65 19.03
CA THR A 549 3.72 3.20 20.41
C THR A 549 4.35 1.88 20.86
N SER A 550 4.82 1.02 19.95
CA SER A 550 5.57 -0.22 20.29
C SER A 550 7.09 -0.05 20.22
N THR A 551 7.58 0.94 19.49
CA THR A 551 9.00 1.19 19.18
C THR A 551 9.47 2.57 19.67
N SER A 552 8.61 3.33 20.37
CA SER A 552 8.85 4.72 20.77
C SER A 552 10.01 4.84 21.74
N PHE A 553 10.25 3.82 22.57
CA PHE A 553 11.41 3.79 23.47
C PHE A 553 12.70 3.68 22.67
N SER A 554 12.77 2.72 21.73
CA SER A 554 13.93 2.56 20.85
C SER A 554 14.11 3.76 19.93
N PHE A 555 13.03 4.34 19.41
CA PHE A 555 13.05 5.52 18.56
C PHE A 555 13.65 6.74 19.27
N ASP A 556 13.12 7.06 20.46
CA ASP A 556 13.62 8.19 21.25
C ASP A 556 15.08 7.93 21.66
N HIS A 557 15.46 6.69 21.97
CA HIS A 557 16.84 6.34 22.31
C HIS A 557 17.80 6.44 21.11
N ILE A 558 17.44 5.90 19.95
CA ILE A 558 18.19 6.04 18.68
C ILE A 558 18.38 7.53 18.38
N MET A 559 17.29 8.29 18.38
CA MET A 559 17.36 9.68 17.98
C MET A 559 18.07 10.56 19.00
N GLN A 560 17.93 10.24 20.29
CA GLN A 560 18.69 10.89 21.36
C GLN A 560 20.20 10.58 21.23
N ALA A 561 20.58 9.35 20.89
CA ALA A 561 21.99 9.00 20.67
C ALA A 561 22.61 9.84 19.54
N PHE A 562 21.93 9.96 18.40
CA PHE A 562 22.39 10.84 17.31
C PHE A 562 22.36 12.31 17.71
N THR A 563 21.31 12.79 18.37
CA THR A 563 21.23 14.19 18.82
C THR A 563 22.39 14.54 19.76
N ASN A 564 22.68 13.66 20.73
CA ASN A 564 23.82 13.81 21.64
C ASN A 564 25.15 13.85 20.88
N TYR A 565 25.31 13.01 19.86
CA TYR A 565 26.50 13.01 19.01
C TYR A 565 26.65 14.32 18.23
N SER A 566 25.57 14.87 17.67
CA SER A 566 25.58 16.16 16.99
C SER A 566 25.92 17.32 17.93
N GLU A 567 25.32 17.36 19.13
CA GLU A 567 25.60 18.39 20.14
C GLU A 567 27.07 18.36 20.61
N ASN A 568 27.65 17.17 20.75
CA ASN A 568 29.05 17.00 21.14
C ASN A 568 30.05 17.33 20.01
N SER A 569 29.60 17.40 18.75
CA SER A 569 30.47 17.59 17.58
C SER A 569 30.85 19.04 17.26
N ILE A 570 30.49 20.01 18.11
CA ILE A 570 30.78 21.46 17.93
C ILE A 570 30.39 21.95 16.53
N GLY A 571 29.23 21.53 16.02
CA GLY A 571 28.70 21.96 14.72
C GLY A 571 29.36 21.36 13.48
N ARG A 572 30.31 20.42 13.62
CA ARG A 572 30.91 19.70 12.49
C ARG A 572 29.98 18.65 11.88
N ILE A 573 28.98 18.20 12.65
CA ILE A 573 27.99 17.22 12.25
C ILE A 573 26.59 17.77 12.49
N THR A 574 25.79 17.84 11.43
CA THR A 574 24.39 18.22 11.47
C THR A 574 23.53 17.01 11.22
N ILE A 575 22.55 16.75 12.09
CA ILE A 575 21.69 15.58 11.97
C ILE A 575 20.26 16.01 11.68
N HIS A 576 19.72 15.47 10.59
CA HIS A 576 18.34 15.64 10.18
C HIS A 576 17.60 14.31 10.33
N PRO A 577 16.90 14.13 11.45
CA PRO A 577 16.23 12.89 11.74
C PRO A 577 14.90 12.75 10.98
N PHE A 578 14.64 11.58 10.40
CA PHE A 578 13.45 11.23 9.64
C PHE A 578 12.92 9.84 10.03
N THR A 579 11.62 9.64 9.87
CA THR A 579 10.99 8.31 9.97
C THR A 579 10.30 8.00 8.67
N ILE A 580 10.60 6.84 8.08
CA ILE A 580 9.88 6.33 6.92
C ILE A 580 9.07 5.11 7.37
N ILE A 581 7.75 5.24 7.27
CA ILE A 581 6.80 4.16 7.52
C ILE A 581 6.23 3.77 6.16
N ALA A 582 6.65 2.65 5.56
CA ALA A 582 6.19 2.18 4.26
C ALA A 582 6.24 0.65 4.17
N PRO A 583 5.55 -0.02 3.25
CA PRO A 583 5.85 -1.42 2.95
C PRO A 583 7.28 -1.51 2.42
N TYR A 584 8.05 -2.50 2.87
CA TYR A 584 9.46 -2.69 2.47
C TYR A 584 9.67 -2.70 0.95
N GLN A 585 8.69 -3.22 0.20
CA GLN A 585 8.72 -3.23 -1.27
C GLN A 585 8.86 -1.83 -1.88
N ASN A 586 8.21 -0.83 -1.29
CA ASN A 586 8.11 0.54 -1.83
C ASN A 586 8.92 1.58 -1.02
N MET A 587 9.60 1.16 0.06
CA MET A 587 10.43 2.06 0.88
C MET A 587 11.54 2.73 0.05
N HIS A 588 12.11 2.01 -0.92
CA HIS A 588 13.21 2.49 -1.75
C HIS A 588 12.86 3.78 -2.52
N GLU A 589 11.63 3.93 -3.01
CA GLU A 589 11.19 5.12 -3.74
C GLU A 589 11.20 6.37 -2.84
N ASN A 590 10.74 6.24 -1.60
CA ASN A 590 10.74 7.35 -0.64
C ASN A 590 12.16 7.75 -0.24
N ILE A 591 13.06 6.78 -0.06
CA ILE A 591 14.49 7.02 0.25
C ILE A 591 15.18 7.68 -0.95
N SER A 592 14.99 7.16 -2.16
CA SER A 592 15.55 7.73 -3.39
C SER A 592 15.06 9.15 -3.64
N LYS A 593 13.77 9.43 -3.39
CA LYS A 593 13.23 10.79 -3.49
C LYS A 593 13.87 11.72 -2.46
N LEU A 594 14.03 11.27 -1.21
CA LEU A 594 14.69 12.07 -0.18
C LEU A 594 16.16 12.34 -0.53
N ALA A 595 16.86 11.35 -1.10
CA ALA A 595 18.22 11.49 -1.59
C ALA A 595 18.31 12.51 -2.73
N GLN A 596 17.35 12.49 -3.65
CA GLN A 596 17.28 13.43 -4.78
C GLN A 596 16.98 14.86 -4.34
N ASP A 597 15.95 15.05 -3.50
CA ASP A 597 15.52 16.36 -3.00
C ASP A 597 16.65 17.08 -2.23
N ASN A 598 17.51 16.30 -1.55
CA ASN A 598 18.63 16.82 -0.77
C ASN A 598 20.00 16.68 -1.44
N LEU A 599 20.06 16.14 -2.67
CA LEU A 599 21.30 15.88 -3.42
C LEU A 599 22.35 15.07 -2.64
N VAL A 600 21.94 13.96 -2.04
CA VAL A 600 22.79 13.12 -1.18
C VAL A 600 23.68 12.19 -2.02
N PRO A 601 25.03 12.21 -1.87
CA PRO A 601 25.94 11.35 -2.62
C PRO A 601 26.10 9.90 -2.09
N LEU A 602 25.76 9.65 -0.82
CA LEU A 602 25.93 8.33 -0.20
C LEU A 602 24.71 7.94 0.65
N ILE A 603 24.15 6.75 0.38
CA ILE A 603 23.14 6.09 1.22
C ILE A 603 23.79 4.87 1.88
N ILE A 604 23.66 4.74 3.19
CA ILE A 604 24.14 3.59 3.96
C ILE A 604 22.95 2.80 4.46
N VAL A 605 22.87 1.52 4.08
CA VAL A 605 21.84 0.57 4.52
C VAL A 605 22.47 -0.61 5.26
N PRO A 606 21.89 -1.06 6.38
CA PRO A 606 22.41 -2.22 7.09
C PRO A 606 22.04 -3.53 6.37
N HIS A 607 22.87 -4.54 6.53
CA HIS A 607 22.65 -5.86 5.93
C HIS A 607 21.55 -6.66 6.65
N HIS A 608 20.85 -7.51 5.89
CA HIS A 608 19.68 -8.24 6.37
C HIS A 608 20.02 -9.31 7.45
N GLU A 609 21.24 -9.87 7.43
CA GLU A 609 21.65 -10.88 8.41
C GLU A 609 21.88 -10.34 9.82
N ASN A 610 22.17 -9.04 9.98
CA ASN A 610 22.25 -8.40 11.31
C ASN A 610 20.95 -8.55 12.11
N GLN A 611 19.83 -8.87 11.43
CA GLN A 611 18.48 -8.89 12.03
C GLN A 611 17.87 -10.30 12.12
N ARG A 612 18.53 -11.33 11.59
CA ARG A 612 18.03 -12.71 11.68
C ARG A 612 17.96 -13.21 13.13
N ALA A 613 18.85 -12.73 14.01
CA ALA A 613 18.89 -13.11 15.42
C ALA A 613 17.74 -12.52 16.25
N THR A 614 17.24 -11.33 15.91
CA THR A 614 16.32 -10.55 16.75
C THR A 614 14.86 -10.56 16.27
N GLN A 615 14.58 -10.67 14.96
CA GLN A 615 13.21 -10.47 14.41
C GLN A 615 12.70 -11.59 13.47
N GLY A 616 13.49 -12.64 13.23
CA GLY A 616 13.10 -13.81 12.45
C GLY A 616 13.16 -13.62 10.92
N ASN A 617 13.07 -14.74 10.18
CA ASN A 617 13.40 -14.80 8.74
C ASN A 617 12.55 -13.91 7.82
N ARG A 618 11.29 -13.60 8.19
CA ARG A 618 10.40 -12.79 7.34
C ARG A 618 10.90 -11.36 7.17
N VAL A 619 11.32 -10.71 8.25
CA VAL A 619 11.82 -9.33 8.22
C VAL A 619 13.14 -9.25 7.45
N ALA A 620 14.02 -10.23 7.66
CA ALA A 620 15.28 -10.32 6.91
C ALA A 620 15.05 -10.39 5.39
N SER A 621 14.09 -11.21 4.92
CA SER A 621 13.76 -11.29 3.49
C SER A 621 13.20 -9.97 2.94
N ALA A 622 12.43 -9.23 3.75
CA ALA A 622 11.89 -7.94 3.34
C ALA A 622 12.98 -6.85 3.22
N ILE A 623 13.98 -6.88 4.10
CA ILE A 623 15.13 -5.97 4.05
C ILE A 623 16.04 -6.28 2.86
N GLN A 624 16.24 -7.56 2.55
CA GLN A 624 16.98 -7.95 1.35
C GLN A 624 16.32 -7.37 0.09
N VAL A 625 15.00 -7.54 -0.06
CA VAL A 625 14.24 -6.93 -1.17
C VAL A 625 14.40 -5.41 -1.22
N LEU A 626 14.38 -4.73 -0.07
CA LEU A 626 14.62 -3.29 0.02
C LEU A 626 16.04 -2.91 -0.46
N ASN A 627 17.08 -3.60 0.02
CA ASN A 627 18.47 -3.34 -0.32
C ASN A 627 18.71 -3.55 -1.82
N THR A 628 18.22 -4.65 -2.38
CA THR A 628 18.29 -4.92 -3.83
C THR A 628 17.58 -3.83 -4.64
N ASN A 629 16.40 -3.37 -4.20
CA ASN A 629 15.65 -2.33 -4.89
C ASN A 629 16.34 -0.96 -4.80
N LEU A 630 16.94 -0.62 -3.66
CA LEU A 630 17.74 0.60 -3.49
C LEU A 630 18.97 0.58 -4.40
N GLN A 631 19.72 -0.52 -4.41
CA GLN A 631 20.87 -0.69 -5.30
C GLN A 631 20.50 -0.58 -6.80
N LYS A 632 19.25 -0.89 -7.19
CA LYS A 632 18.79 -0.77 -8.58
C LYS A 632 18.29 0.63 -8.95
N HIS A 633 17.69 1.37 -8.02
CA HIS A 633 16.94 2.60 -8.33
C HIS A 633 17.46 3.86 -7.62
N ALA A 634 18.48 3.78 -6.78
CA ALA A 634 19.03 4.95 -6.09
C ALA A 634 19.75 5.89 -7.06
N PRO A 635 19.59 7.22 -6.92
CA PRO A 635 20.27 8.24 -7.73
C PRO A 635 21.71 8.55 -7.22
N CYS A 636 22.24 7.74 -6.31
CA CYS A 636 23.54 7.96 -5.68
C CYS A 636 24.16 6.64 -5.20
N THR A 637 25.40 6.70 -4.71
CA THR A 637 26.16 5.52 -4.26
C THR A 637 25.47 4.88 -3.06
N VAL A 638 25.24 3.57 -3.12
CA VAL A 638 24.61 2.79 -2.04
C VAL A 638 25.65 1.92 -1.37
N GLY A 639 25.85 2.09 -0.06
CA GLY A 639 26.71 1.28 0.79
C GLY A 639 25.89 0.31 1.64
N VAL A 640 26.12 -1.00 1.49
CA VAL A 640 25.55 -2.03 2.36
C VAL A 640 26.53 -2.32 3.49
N LEU A 641 26.13 -2.00 4.72
CA LEU A 641 26.92 -2.18 5.93
C LEU A 641 26.53 -3.47 6.65
N VAL A 642 27.45 -4.43 6.66
CA VAL A 642 27.40 -5.61 7.52
C VAL A 642 28.04 -5.23 8.85
N ASP A 643 27.27 -5.30 9.93
CA ASP A 643 27.74 -4.90 11.26
C ASP A 643 28.09 -6.15 12.04
N ARG A 644 29.35 -6.26 12.47
CA ARG A 644 29.78 -7.30 13.39
C ARG A 644 30.27 -6.64 14.65
N HIS A 645 29.47 -6.79 15.71
CA HIS A 645 29.66 -6.29 17.07
C HIS A 645 31.06 -5.73 17.36
N PHE A 646 31.12 -4.40 17.41
CA PHE A 646 32.36 -3.67 17.61
C PHE A 646 33.04 -4.06 18.94
N ARG A 647 34.37 -4.13 18.93
CA ARG A 647 35.18 -4.30 20.13
C ARG A 647 34.90 -3.13 21.08
N ASN A 648 34.56 -3.40 22.34
CA ASN A 648 34.47 -2.34 23.35
C ASN A 648 35.86 -1.72 23.53
N SER A 649 36.11 -0.58 22.88
CA SER A 649 37.29 0.24 23.15
C SER A 649 37.15 0.81 24.57
N SER A 650 37.79 0.12 25.52
CA SER A 650 37.89 0.53 26.92
C SER A 650 38.87 1.70 27.14
N SER A 651 39.54 2.18 26.09
CA SER A 651 40.45 3.32 26.11
C SER A 651 39.74 4.55 25.54
N GLY A 652 39.73 5.67 26.26
CA GLY A 652 39.07 6.93 25.88
C GLY A 652 39.64 7.66 24.65
N HIS A 653 40.34 6.96 23.75
CA HIS A 653 40.86 7.48 22.49
C HIS A 653 40.28 6.67 21.32
N PHE A 654 39.64 7.36 20.38
CA PHE A 654 39.14 6.79 19.12
C PHE A 654 40.32 6.40 18.23
N SER A 655 40.40 5.14 17.85
CA SER A 655 41.33 4.57 16.87
C SER A 655 40.54 3.62 15.98
N TYR A 656 40.73 3.69 14.66
CA TYR A 656 39.92 2.94 13.71
C TYR A 656 40.77 2.49 12.51
N ASP A 657 40.85 1.18 12.27
CA ASP A 657 41.68 0.60 11.22
C ASP A 657 40.82 0.15 10.02
N VAL A 658 41.05 0.76 8.85
CA VAL A 658 40.26 0.55 7.63
C VAL A 658 41.09 -0.12 6.54
N ALA A 659 40.60 -1.21 5.97
CA ALA A 659 41.15 -1.81 4.75
C ALA A 659 40.25 -1.54 3.55
N ILE A 660 40.83 -1.18 2.41
CA ILE A 660 40.13 -1.10 1.12
C ILE A 660 40.71 -2.13 0.18
N ILE A 661 39.86 -2.91 -0.46
CA ILE A 661 40.25 -3.83 -1.53
C ILE A 661 39.89 -3.15 -2.84
N PHE A 662 40.91 -2.86 -3.65
CA PHE A 662 40.78 -2.20 -4.95
C PHE A 662 41.17 -3.20 -6.04
N ILE A 663 40.18 -3.76 -6.73
CA ILE A 663 40.36 -4.68 -7.87
C ILE A 663 40.28 -3.88 -9.17
N GLY A 664 39.37 -2.92 -9.23
CA GLY A 664 39.14 -2.03 -10.36
C GLY A 664 37.67 -2.00 -10.77
N GLY A 665 37.22 -0.83 -11.23
CA GLY A 665 35.84 -0.58 -11.62
C GLY A 665 35.17 0.55 -10.84
N ARG A 666 33.97 0.91 -11.28
CA ARG A 666 33.22 2.08 -10.78
C ARG A 666 32.89 2.01 -9.29
N ASP A 667 32.61 0.81 -8.79
CA ASP A 667 32.26 0.59 -7.39
C ASP A 667 33.49 0.73 -6.46
N ASP A 668 34.62 0.16 -6.85
CA ASP A 668 35.89 0.28 -6.11
C ASP A 668 36.42 1.72 -6.09
N ARG A 669 36.20 2.45 -7.19
CA ARG A 669 36.49 3.89 -7.31
C ARG A 669 35.71 4.73 -6.29
N GLU A 670 34.46 4.40 -6.04
CA GLU A 670 33.64 5.05 -5.00
C GLU A 670 34.11 4.66 -3.59
N ALA A 671 34.51 3.40 -3.38
CA ALA A 671 35.12 2.96 -2.12
C ALA A 671 36.42 3.70 -1.81
N LEU A 672 37.29 3.86 -2.80
CA LEU A 672 38.53 4.60 -2.66
C LEU A 672 38.28 6.11 -2.45
N ALA A 673 37.26 6.68 -3.10
CA ALA A 673 36.87 8.07 -2.88
C ALA A 673 36.35 8.32 -1.45
N TYR A 674 35.61 7.38 -0.88
CA TYR A 674 35.18 7.46 0.51
C TYR A 674 36.37 7.30 1.48
N ALA A 675 37.32 6.41 1.17
CA ALA A 675 38.56 6.27 1.93
C ALA A 675 39.44 7.53 1.89
N ALA A 676 39.51 8.23 0.75
CA ALA A 676 40.22 9.51 0.62
C ALA A 676 39.68 10.57 1.60
N GLN A 677 38.38 10.51 1.89
CA GLN A 677 37.80 11.38 2.90
C GLN A 677 38.24 10.99 4.32
N MET A 678 38.26 9.68 4.63
CA MET A 678 38.71 9.16 5.93
C MET A 678 40.21 9.38 6.18
N SER A 679 41.05 9.44 5.14
CA SER A 679 42.52 9.50 5.26
C SER A 679 43.04 10.76 5.95
N HIS A 680 42.20 11.79 6.02
CA HIS A 680 42.49 13.05 6.67
C HIS A 680 42.25 13.01 8.19
N HIS A 681 41.68 11.93 8.73
CA HIS A 681 41.46 11.78 10.16
C HIS A 681 42.76 11.31 10.86
N PRO A 682 43.22 11.99 11.93
CA PRO A 682 44.51 11.70 12.54
C PRO A 682 44.58 10.30 13.20
N ASN A 683 43.43 9.76 13.62
CA ASN A 683 43.35 8.47 14.31
C ASN A 683 42.73 7.34 13.46
N VAL A 684 42.59 7.54 12.15
CA VAL A 684 42.13 6.47 11.25
C VAL A 684 43.33 6.00 10.45
N SER A 685 43.67 4.71 10.56
CA SER A 685 44.67 4.10 9.70
C SER A 685 44.00 3.47 8.49
N ILE A 686 44.52 3.73 7.29
CA ILE A 686 43.95 3.27 6.03
C ILE A 686 44.96 2.40 5.31
N THR A 687 44.52 1.21 4.91
CA THR A 687 45.34 0.27 4.15
C THR A 687 44.65 -0.05 2.83
N VAL A 688 45.23 0.38 1.70
CA VAL A 688 44.68 0.12 0.36
C VAL A 688 45.41 -1.07 -0.26
N ILE A 689 44.68 -2.19 -0.40
CA ILE A 689 45.11 -3.42 -1.08
C ILE A 689 44.70 -3.34 -2.54
N ARG A 690 45.65 -3.07 -3.42
CA ARG A 690 45.43 -3.15 -4.86
C ARG A 690 45.69 -4.57 -5.35
N VAL A 691 44.67 -5.20 -5.92
CA VAL A 691 44.75 -6.56 -6.47
C VAL A 691 44.97 -6.47 -7.98
N ILE A 692 46.01 -7.12 -8.47
CA ILE A 692 46.34 -7.19 -9.90
C ILE A 692 46.32 -8.64 -10.32
N SER A 693 45.47 -8.98 -11.30
CA SER A 693 45.39 -10.34 -11.86
C SER A 693 46.60 -10.68 -12.72
N LEU A 694 47.25 -11.83 -12.47
CA LEU A 694 48.43 -12.30 -13.21
C LEU A 694 48.07 -12.94 -14.57
N THR A 695 46.87 -13.50 -14.71
CA THR A 695 46.38 -14.07 -15.98
C THR A 695 46.19 -13.00 -17.04
N ASN A 696 45.83 -11.77 -16.64
CA ASN A 696 45.56 -10.67 -17.58
C ASN A 696 46.82 -10.00 -18.17
N LYS A 697 48.00 -10.17 -17.55
CA LYS A 697 49.24 -9.50 -18.03
C LYS A 697 49.86 -10.12 -19.28
N LYS A 698 49.46 -11.33 -19.68
CA LYS A 698 50.08 -12.04 -20.81
C LYS A 698 49.26 -12.02 -22.11
N ASP A 699 47.95 -11.77 -22.05
CA ASP A 699 47.05 -11.93 -23.19
C ASP A 699 46.37 -10.63 -23.71
N HIS A 700 46.46 -9.49 -22.99
CA HIS A 700 45.54 -8.35 -23.20
C HIS A 700 46.07 -7.08 -23.91
N ASP A 701 47.37 -6.97 -24.22
CA ASP A 701 47.89 -5.72 -24.81
C ASP A 701 47.44 -5.50 -26.29
N GLU A 702 46.85 -6.49 -26.96
CA GLU A 702 46.46 -6.38 -28.39
C GLU A 702 44.94 -6.47 -28.70
N ASN A 703 44.07 -6.94 -27.79
CA ASN A 703 42.67 -7.28 -28.11
C ASN A 703 41.57 -6.58 -27.27
N ASP A 704 41.93 -5.64 -26.41
CA ASP A 704 40.96 -4.95 -25.55
C ASP A 704 40.12 -3.90 -26.29
N SER A 705 38.82 -3.86 -26.01
CA SER A 705 37.95 -2.78 -26.50
C SER A 705 38.39 -1.42 -25.94
N GLU A 706 38.22 -0.34 -26.71
CA GLU A 706 38.58 1.02 -26.32
C GLU A 706 37.96 1.43 -24.97
N TYR A 707 36.75 0.92 -24.67
CA TYR A 707 36.06 1.11 -23.40
C TYR A 707 36.80 0.48 -22.20
N VAL A 708 37.32 -0.74 -22.34
CA VAL A 708 38.10 -1.43 -21.28
C VAL A 708 39.35 -0.62 -20.93
N ARG A 709 40.05 -0.14 -21.96
CA ARG A 709 41.28 0.64 -21.79
C ARG A 709 41.01 1.97 -21.08
N MET A 710 39.89 2.63 -21.41
CA MET A 710 39.46 3.85 -20.74
C MET A 710 39.13 3.61 -19.26
N GLU A 711 38.39 2.55 -18.93
CA GLU A 711 38.09 2.20 -17.53
C GLU A 711 39.38 1.90 -16.73
N ARG A 712 40.33 1.15 -17.30
CA ARG A 712 41.63 0.92 -16.65
C ARG A 712 42.44 2.21 -16.44
N MET A 713 42.46 3.11 -17.42
CA MET A 713 43.10 4.43 -17.25
C MET A 713 42.45 5.22 -16.12
N MET A 714 41.12 5.21 -16.02
CA MET A 714 40.42 5.86 -14.91
C MET A 714 40.73 5.21 -13.56
N ASP A 715 40.89 3.88 -13.50
CA ASP A 715 41.30 3.19 -12.27
C ASP A 715 42.71 3.58 -11.82
N GLU A 716 43.66 3.65 -12.76
CA GLU A 716 45.03 4.12 -12.49
C GLU A 716 45.03 5.58 -12.02
N ASP A 717 44.33 6.46 -12.72
CA ASP A 717 44.27 7.89 -12.39
C ASP A 717 43.73 8.13 -10.98
N VAL A 718 42.69 7.39 -10.57
CA VAL A 718 42.10 7.51 -9.22
C VAL A 718 43.04 6.93 -8.15
N TYR A 719 43.68 5.79 -8.42
CA TYR A 719 44.63 5.18 -7.50
C TYR A 719 45.89 6.05 -7.29
N ASP A 720 46.48 6.52 -8.38
CA ASP A 720 47.65 7.40 -8.34
C ASP A 720 47.30 8.75 -7.72
N GLY A 721 46.12 9.30 -8.02
CA GLY A 721 45.60 10.50 -7.36
C GLY A 721 45.51 10.33 -5.84
N PHE A 722 44.96 9.21 -5.36
CA PHE A 722 44.90 8.90 -3.92
C PHE A 722 46.30 8.78 -3.30
N LYS A 723 47.23 8.13 -4.00
CA LYS A 723 48.61 7.96 -3.54
C LYS A 723 49.34 9.30 -3.45
N MET A 724 49.16 10.16 -4.46
CA MET A 724 49.72 11.52 -4.50
C MET A 724 49.21 12.39 -3.36
N GLU A 725 47.91 12.32 -3.04
CA GLU A 725 47.31 13.10 -1.95
C GLU A 725 47.81 12.69 -0.57
N ASN A 726 48.23 11.44 -0.40
CA ASN A 726 48.67 10.89 0.88
C ASN A 726 50.20 10.71 0.98
N ILE A 727 50.99 11.33 0.10
CA ILE A 727 52.45 11.31 0.21
C ILE A 727 52.88 11.95 1.53
N GLY A 728 53.51 11.16 2.40
CA GLY A 728 53.95 11.60 3.73
C GLY A 728 52.92 11.43 4.85
N ASN A 729 51.73 10.88 4.56
CA ASN A 729 50.75 10.52 5.56
C ASN A 729 51.09 9.16 6.20
N ALA A 730 51.56 9.16 7.44
CA ALA A 730 51.95 7.93 8.15
C ALA A 730 50.77 6.99 8.43
N CYS A 731 49.53 7.49 8.36
CA CYS A 731 48.33 6.70 8.60
C CYS A 731 47.84 5.95 7.36
N VAL A 732 48.43 6.17 6.17
CA VAL A 732 48.01 5.54 4.92
C VAL A 732 49.10 4.61 4.39
N VAL A 733 48.74 3.35 4.14
CA VAL A 733 49.61 2.34 3.56
C VAL A 733 48.98 1.77 2.29
N CYS A 734 49.69 1.88 1.17
CA CYS A 734 49.29 1.28 -0.09
C CYS A 734 50.23 0.12 -0.43
N TRP A 735 49.68 -1.03 -0.77
CA TRP A 735 50.42 -2.21 -1.22
C TRP A 735 49.71 -2.87 -2.42
N GLU A 736 50.49 -3.48 -3.28
CA GLU A 736 50.03 -4.14 -4.49
C GLU A 736 50.26 -5.64 -4.36
N ILE A 737 49.25 -6.42 -4.70
CA ILE A 737 49.28 -7.88 -4.59
C ILE A 737 48.92 -8.47 -5.94
N MET A 738 49.77 -9.38 -6.40
CA MET A 738 49.54 -10.14 -7.62
C MET A 738 48.91 -11.48 -7.25
N VAL A 739 47.75 -11.79 -7.85
CA VAL A 739 46.96 -12.96 -7.49
C VAL A 739 46.59 -13.77 -8.75
N ASP A 740 46.68 -15.10 -8.65
CA ASP A 740 46.30 -16.04 -9.73
C ASP A 740 44.79 -16.36 -9.74
N HIS A 741 44.16 -16.42 -8.57
CA HIS A 741 42.72 -16.68 -8.38
C HIS A 741 42.08 -15.72 -7.35
N ILE A 742 40.88 -15.20 -7.62
CA ILE A 742 40.15 -14.26 -6.75
C ILE A 742 39.97 -14.78 -5.31
N LEU A 743 39.83 -16.09 -5.11
CA LEU A 743 39.74 -16.71 -3.78
C LEU A 743 40.98 -16.46 -2.91
N SER A 744 42.15 -16.27 -3.53
CA SER A 744 43.39 -15.93 -2.84
C SER A 744 43.48 -14.46 -2.42
N VAL A 745 42.47 -13.61 -2.70
CA VAL A 745 42.40 -12.22 -2.20
C VAL A 745 42.24 -12.17 -0.67
N VAL A 746 41.67 -13.21 -0.07
CA VAL A 746 41.48 -13.30 1.39
C VAL A 746 42.77 -13.65 2.13
N ASP A 747 43.66 -14.42 1.50
CA ASP A 747 44.89 -14.91 2.12
C ASP A 747 45.87 -13.80 2.56
N PRO A 748 46.10 -12.73 1.76
CA PRO A 748 46.90 -11.60 2.18
C PRO A 748 46.33 -10.84 3.37
N ILE A 749 45.02 -10.62 3.39
CA ILE A 749 44.32 -9.97 4.51
C ILE A 749 44.59 -10.76 5.80
N ARG A 750 44.50 -12.09 5.72
CA ARG A 750 44.80 -13.02 6.82
C ARG A 750 46.27 -13.01 7.23
N SER A 751 47.19 -13.08 6.27
CA SER A 751 48.63 -13.17 6.51
C SER A 751 49.25 -11.90 7.08
N SER A 752 48.59 -10.74 6.90
CA SER A 752 49.07 -9.43 7.34
C SER A 752 49.18 -9.31 8.88
N GLY A 753 48.51 -10.18 9.64
CA GLY A 753 48.47 -10.14 11.10
C GLY A 753 47.85 -8.88 11.70
N ARG A 754 47.32 -7.98 10.85
CA ARG A 754 46.62 -6.76 11.25
C ARG A 754 45.13 -7.06 11.38
N HIS A 755 44.55 -6.59 12.47
CA HIS A 755 43.10 -6.62 12.66
C HIS A 755 42.52 -5.33 12.10
N TYR A 756 41.61 -5.45 11.15
CA TYR A 756 40.88 -4.31 10.59
C TYR A 756 39.52 -4.19 11.27
N ASP A 757 39.11 -2.98 11.62
CA ASP A 757 37.78 -2.70 12.17
C ASP A 757 36.73 -2.63 11.04
N LEU A 758 37.12 -2.12 9.87
CA LEU A 758 36.28 -2.00 8.69
C LEU A 758 37.01 -2.47 7.42
N VAL A 759 36.35 -3.27 6.61
CA VAL A 759 36.77 -3.61 5.25
C VAL A 759 35.80 -2.99 4.26
N MET A 760 36.31 -2.25 3.27
CA MET A 760 35.52 -1.64 2.20
C MET A 760 35.86 -2.27 0.85
N VAL A 761 34.84 -2.57 0.06
CA VAL A 761 34.96 -3.19 -1.27
C VAL A 761 33.83 -2.71 -2.18
N GLY A 762 34.07 -2.62 -3.49
CA GLY A 762 33.01 -2.44 -4.47
C GLY A 762 32.15 -3.70 -4.63
N GLN A 763 30.90 -3.55 -5.08
CA GLN A 763 30.01 -4.70 -5.33
C GLN A 763 30.36 -5.42 -6.64
N ARG A 764 30.65 -4.66 -7.69
CA ARG A 764 30.99 -5.16 -9.03
C ARG A 764 32.41 -4.76 -9.40
N HIS A 765 33.12 -5.72 -9.99
CA HIS A 765 34.49 -5.52 -10.43
C HIS A 765 34.58 -5.88 -11.91
N PHE A 766 35.13 -4.96 -12.69
CA PHE A 766 35.22 -5.09 -14.14
C PHE A 766 35.99 -6.35 -14.56
N GLU A 767 37.01 -6.74 -13.79
CA GLU A 767 37.84 -7.90 -14.09
C GLU A 767 37.18 -9.22 -13.68
N VAL A 768 36.26 -9.22 -12.71
CA VAL A 768 35.63 -10.43 -12.15
C VAL A 768 34.54 -11.00 -13.07
N ASP A 769 33.86 -10.15 -13.83
CA ASP A 769 32.80 -10.55 -14.79
C ASP A 769 33.35 -11.29 -16.03
N ASN A 770 34.68 -11.29 -16.25
CA ASN A 770 35.35 -12.00 -17.35
C ASN A 770 35.98 -13.35 -16.93
N PHE A 771 35.83 -13.80 -15.68
CA PHE A 771 36.37 -15.09 -15.25
C PHE A 771 35.48 -16.25 -15.74
N ASP A 772 36.11 -17.27 -16.35
CA ASP A 772 35.43 -18.41 -16.96
C ASP A 772 34.74 -19.30 -15.89
N ASP A 773 33.43 -19.52 -16.08
CA ASP A 773 32.45 -20.07 -15.16
C ASP A 773 32.58 -21.58 -14.91
N LYS A 774 33.09 -21.99 -13.73
CA LYS A 774 32.73 -23.30 -13.11
C LYS A 774 32.62 -23.32 -11.58
N GLU A 775 33.28 -22.42 -10.85
CA GLU A 775 33.31 -22.45 -9.37
C GLU A 775 32.64 -21.24 -8.68
N MET A 776 32.33 -20.16 -9.43
CA MET A 776 31.73 -18.93 -8.88
C MET A 776 30.28 -19.03 -8.36
N PRO A 777 29.35 -19.86 -8.91
CA PRO A 777 27.96 -19.86 -8.42
C PRO A 777 27.79 -20.52 -7.03
N ALA A 778 28.81 -21.21 -6.51
CA ALA A 778 28.76 -21.79 -5.17
C ALA A 778 28.89 -20.75 -4.04
N PHE A 779 29.45 -19.56 -4.34
CA PHE A 779 29.71 -18.50 -3.36
C PHE A 779 28.85 -17.24 -3.57
N ALA A 780 27.94 -17.23 -4.54
CA ALA A 780 27.00 -16.13 -4.77
C ALA A 780 25.65 -16.42 -4.08
N THR A 781 25.64 -16.48 -2.76
CA THR A 781 24.41 -16.69 -1.98
C THR A 781 23.68 -15.39 -1.67
N ASN A 782 24.42 -14.28 -1.58
CA ASN A 782 23.90 -12.96 -1.28
C ASN A 782 24.14 -11.97 -2.44
N ASP A 783 23.15 -11.80 -3.31
CA ASP A 783 23.20 -10.84 -4.44
C ASP A 783 23.53 -9.40 -3.98
N ASP A 784 23.12 -9.01 -2.77
CA ASP A 784 23.32 -7.66 -2.22
C ASP A 784 24.80 -7.30 -1.95
N LEU A 785 25.68 -8.29 -1.73
CA LEU A 785 27.10 -8.06 -1.36
C LEU A 785 28.06 -8.23 -2.55
N GLY A 786 27.63 -8.85 -3.64
CA GLY A 786 28.51 -9.21 -4.75
C GLY A 786 29.46 -10.36 -4.41
N VAL A 787 30.16 -10.89 -5.41
CA VAL A 787 30.97 -12.12 -5.29
C VAL A 787 32.11 -11.94 -4.27
N VAL A 788 32.86 -10.85 -4.38
CA VAL A 788 34.00 -10.58 -3.49
C VAL A 788 33.53 -10.27 -2.07
N GLY A 789 32.45 -9.50 -1.93
CA GLY A 789 31.82 -9.24 -0.64
C GLY A 789 31.33 -10.51 0.06
N ASP A 790 30.70 -11.45 -0.66
CA ASP A 790 30.21 -12.72 -0.09
C ASP A 790 31.37 -13.65 0.30
N ILE A 791 32.45 -13.71 -0.49
CA ILE A 791 33.68 -14.44 -0.14
C ILE A 791 34.28 -13.92 1.17
N ILE A 792 34.40 -12.60 1.30
CA ILE A 792 34.93 -11.95 2.52
C ILE A 792 33.99 -12.24 3.69
N TYR A 793 32.69 -12.08 3.50
CA TYR A 793 31.67 -12.32 4.52
C TYR A 793 31.68 -13.77 5.04
N ALA A 794 31.70 -14.74 4.13
CA ALA A 794 31.78 -16.17 4.43
C ALA A 794 33.09 -16.50 5.17
N SER A 795 34.22 -15.93 4.73
CA SER A 795 35.52 -16.13 5.39
C SER A 795 35.50 -15.62 6.83
N PHE A 796 34.91 -14.46 7.09
CA PHE A 796 34.82 -13.93 8.46
C PHE A 796 33.91 -14.77 9.35
N ASN A 797 32.85 -15.39 8.81
CA ASN A 797 31.95 -16.27 9.57
C ASN A 797 32.62 -17.59 9.96
N LEU A 798 33.40 -18.19 9.07
CA LEU A 798 34.08 -19.47 9.33
C LEU A 798 35.18 -19.36 10.40
N TYR A 799 35.85 -18.20 10.49
CA TYR A 799 37.05 -18.03 11.30
C TYR A 799 36.91 -17.04 12.48
N GLY A 800 35.70 -16.53 12.75
CA GLY A 800 35.43 -15.67 13.90
C GLY A 800 36.05 -14.27 13.80
N GLY A 801 36.15 -13.71 12.59
CA GLY A 801 36.63 -12.34 12.36
C GLY A 801 35.62 -11.29 12.84
N TRP A 802 36.12 -10.27 13.55
CA TRP A 802 35.33 -9.19 14.17
C TRP A 802 35.20 -7.93 13.28
N SER A 803 35.58 -8.02 12.01
CA SER A 803 35.61 -6.89 11.09
C SER A 803 34.23 -6.64 10.48
N SER A 804 33.79 -5.38 10.49
CA SER A 804 32.60 -4.95 9.75
C SER A 804 32.94 -4.82 8.25
N LEU A 805 31.96 -5.05 7.38
CA LEU A 805 32.13 -5.02 5.93
C LEU A 805 31.19 -3.95 5.34
N LEU A 806 31.73 -3.04 4.53
CA LEU A 806 30.96 -2.05 3.77
C LEU A 806 31.15 -2.31 2.28
N VAL A 807 30.07 -2.74 1.61
CA VAL A 807 30.06 -2.95 0.17
C VAL A 807 29.44 -1.74 -0.51
N LEU A 808 30.16 -1.09 -1.43
CA LEU A 808 29.69 0.11 -2.13
C LEU A 808 29.30 -0.22 -3.57
N LYS A 809 28.18 0.38 -4.01
CA LYS A 809 27.71 0.31 -5.39
C LYS A 809 27.51 1.71 -5.96
N HIS A 810 28.13 1.97 -7.10
CA HIS A 810 27.99 3.22 -7.84
C HIS A 810 26.58 3.37 -8.46
N CYS A 811 26.14 4.62 -8.65
CA CYS A 811 24.89 4.92 -9.31
C CYS A 811 25.05 4.91 -10.84
N GLY A 812 24.22 4.15 -11.57
CA GLY A 812 24.06 4.37 -13.02
C GLY A 812 24.23 3.16 -13.94
N ASP A 813 23.84 1.95 -13.52
CA ASP A 813 23.78 0.81 -14.44
C ASP A 813 22.38 0.67 -15.04
N TYR A 814 22.08 1.51 -16.04
CA TYR A 814 21.12 1.17 -17.08
C TYR A 814 21.79 1.45 -18.43
N VAL A 815 22.53 0.44 -18.92
CA VAL A 815 22.82 0.27 -20.34
C VAL A 815 21.91 -0.83 -20.86
#